data_AF-A0A9E2GFG8-F1
#
_entry.id   AF-A0A9E2GFG8-F1
#
_cell.length_a   1.000
_cell.length_b   1.000
_cell.length_c   1.000
_cell.angle_alpha   90.00
_cell.angle_beta   90.00
_cell.angle_gamma   90.00
#
_symmetry.space_group_name_H-M   'P 1'
#
loop_
_entity.id
_entity.type
_entity.pdbx_description
1 polymer ?
#
loop_
_entity_poly.entity_id
_entity_poly.type
_entity_poly.pdbx_seq_one_letter_code
_entity_poly.pdbx_strand_id
1 'polypeptide(L)'
;MLKKAFCPLISAVIVVAFLFNLGLIVTKQAQAATVYIDADNVNPGSGTAEDPFRSIGQAANVSSAGDTLLIDGGTYNNANQTASPFPITINKELIIQGVDRDSVIIDAGYGTSNIFNLSITGDISIENITFQGYDQNIGGRALNITLGGGVIGVNNCKFDGQTLSWSPIITNISNGATVNIHHSEFVDNKSEAVHFNRVTDSANVNFYNNLVHSTTGSVLGMGPIVGAFNPDNGTLNASFYNNIIRDQEKGAVIFNWSGSATTLGSIYNNVFIGNTYGIDVNDISTQSTIRNNIFIDNTTAVNGGNFSGTIGSATSDFNDFYNNTTDYSSVTGGAGDMSDDPVFISYTTGMGMDEMNLRLQSSTTLIDAGTNDDAPTTDYDDNRRPFGSVVDMGVYEMDYTPPEIGSQLPADGETGVDRERSISFHAQDNDTGLDTGSDAIVVNVSGSVSGSVAGDIEIFPPTDGAEVTDEFIITFVPHSPFSYSEVITAEVSVIDIAYEPNTATSIWTFTIGDEPRPEPDPEPDPDNEETENQNQNQNQLPAPENGFIVTSPAGSGGPHYRLYKADGTLLSSFFAYDQYLRGGFKAFPANINGVGGDEIITIPGWGLGPHLRAFTQSGQEITSFMIYDPGFRGGLQGAKADFDGDGREEIITAPSGEGGPQVRVFRYRNGVFEIVTQFMAYSNVFHGGVNIATGDLTGDGVPELITVPRYGGSANIRIYQYNNGQFDLLDWAIVYNERFHGGANLATGDLNGDGRAELVVAPRSQGGPNVRVFSLNADNKIQEKDNFLAYDSTYRGGVALATGDVDYDGDDELITAPASAGGSNIRVYQHRDGDYSQLLDWFMVGGDDSTFRSGLNIQASDLNLDGRAEIVASPLQGGPRVRVYALTGSEIALLHGFWAYDEGSVRSDISINLGQR
;
A
#
# COMPACT_ATOMS: atom_id res chain seq x y z
N MET A 1 74.88 -34.30 36.05
CA MET A 1 74.45 -34.85 34.75
C MET A 1 72.94 -34.68 34.63
N LEU A 2 72.49 -34.29 33.43
CA LEU A 2 71.12 -34.12 32.91
C LEU A 2 70.04 -35.03 33.59
N LYS A 3 68.75 -34.68 33.73
CA LYS A 3 67.81 -34.06 32.76
C LYS A 3 66.49 -33.66 33.46
N LYS A 4 65.98 -32.48 33.03
CA LYS A 4 64.61 -31.92 32.96
C LYS A 4 63.42 -32.69 33.57
N ALA A 5 62.56 -31.96 34.31
CA ALA A 5 61.22 -31.54 33.85
C ALA A 5 60.51 -30.58 34.84
N PHE A 6 59.69 -29.69 34.27
CA PHE A 6 58.58 -28.89 34.84
C PHE A 6 58.81 -27.61 35.68
N CYS A 7 57.91 -26.65 35.36
CA CYS A 7 57.41 -25.48 36.11
C CYS A 7 58.02 -24.08 35.84
N PRO A 8 57.20 -23.02 36.03
CA PRO A 8 57.02 -21.89 35.12
C PRO A 8 57.64 -20.60 35.68
N LEU A 9 57.70 -19.50 34.90
CA LEU A 9 57.73 -18.11 35.37
C LEU A 9 57.79 -17.18 34.13
N ILE A 10 56.89 -16.22 33.99
CA ILE A 10 57.07 -14.81 34.40
C ILE A 10 58.18 -14.09 33.61
N SER A 11 57.72 -13.06 32.87
CA SER A 11 58.37 -11.79 32.54
C SER A 11 59.81 -11.81 32.00
N ALA A 12 59.96 -11.45 30.72
CA ALA A 12 60.61 -10.21 30.31
C ALA A 12 60.92 -10.22 28.81
N VAL A 13 60.14 -9.48 28.00
CA VAL A 13 60.72 -8.73 26.87
C VAL A 13 60.02 -7.37 26.81
N ILE A 14 60.75 -6.36 27.25
CA ILE A 14 60.46 -4.94 27.11
C ILE A 14 61.00 -4.50 25.72
N VAL A 15 60.21 -3.65 25.05
CA VAL A 15 60.50 -2.86 23.84
C VAL A 15 60.39 -3.57 22.48
N VAL A 16 59.16 -3.66 21.95
CA VAL A 16 58.74 -3.05 20.67
C VAL A 16 57.20 -2.97 20.69
N ALA A 17 56.63 -1.86 21.19
CA ALA A 17 55.19 -1.58 21.09
C ALA A 17 54.94 -0.08 21.23
N PHE A 18 55.37 0.68 20.24
CA PHE A 18 54.73 1.95 19.88
C PHE A 18 54.05 1.70 18.52
N LEU A 19 52.77 2.06 18.41
CA LEU A 19 51.87 1.92 17.25
C LEU A 19 51.15 0.57 17.10
N PHE A 20 50.16 0.32 17.96
CA PHE A 20 49.00 -0.49 17.61
C PHE A 20 47.74 0.09 18.27
N ASN A 21 47.29 1.25 17.77
CA ASN A 21 45.88 1.61 17.80
C ASN A 21 45.24 0.86 16.63
N LEU A 22 44.89 -0.42 16.84
CA LEU A 22 44.00 -1.12 15.92
C LEU A 22 42.62 -0.52 16.17
N GLY A 23 42.26 0.49 15.37
CA GLY A 23 40.88 0.88 15.25
C GLY A 23 40.09 -0.35 14.83
N LEU A 24 39.21 -0.82 15.71
CA LEU A 24 38.05 -1.58 15.26
C LEU A 24 37.26 -0.60 14.40
N ILE A 25 37.54 -0.61 13.10
CA ILE A 25 36.59 -0.12 12.11
C ILE A 25 35.49 -1.17 12.15
N VAL A 26 34.49 -0.94 13.00
CA VAL A 26 33.15 -1.45 12.71
C VAL A 26 32.78 -0.75 11.42
N THR A 27 33.01 -1.43 10.28
CA THR A 27 32.37 -1.03 9.03
C THR A 27 30.89 -1.17 9.28
N LYS A 28 30.26 -0.05 9.66
CA LYS A 28 28.83 0.14 9.48
C LYS A 28 28.56 -0.30 8.05
N GLN A 29 27.75 -1.34 7.87
CA GLN A 29 27.27 -1.70 6.53
C GLN A 29 26.65 -0.42 5.99
N ALA A 30 27.25 0.16 4.95
CA ALA A 30 26.71 1.36 4.35
C ALA A 30 25.32 0.99 3.84
N GLN A 31 24.29 1.66 4.34
CA GLN A 31 22.94 1.48 3.84
C GLN A 31 22.93 1.96 2.39
N ALA A 32 22.36 1.16 1.48
CA ALA A 32 22.16 1.53 0.08
C ALA A 32 21.52 2.93 0.00
N ALA A 33 22.13 3.81 -0.77
CA ALA A 33 21.68 5.19 -0.94
C ALA A 33 20.85 5.32 -2.22
N THR A 34 19.92 6.29 -2.21
CA THR A 34 19.22 6.71 -3.43
C THR A 34 19.92 7.93 -4.00
N VAL A 35 20.28 7.86 -5.28
CA VAL A 35 20.89 8.94 -6.07
C VAL A 35 19.86 9.42 -7.08
N TYR A 36 19.50 10.71 -7.00
CA TYR A 36 18.42 11.30 -7.80
C TYR A 36 18.94 11.87 -9.11
N ILE A 37 18.19 11.68 -10.19
CA ILE A 37 18.52 12.16 -11.54
C ILE A 37 17.32 12.89 -12.15
N ASP A 38 17.56 14.07 -12.72
CA ASP A 38 16.53 14.92 -13.38
C ASP A 38 17.12 15.53 -14.66
N ALA A 39 16.47 15.29 -15.79
CA ALA A 39 16.90 15.75 -17.12
C ALA A 39 16.96 17.29 -17.23
N ASP A 40 16.14 18.01 -16.46
CA ASP A 40 15.96 19.45 -16.51
C ASP A 40 16.89 20.22 -15.57
N ASN A 41 17.66 19.54 -14.72
CA ASN A 41 18.63 20.23 -13.86
C ASN A 41 19.69 20.97 -14.70
N VAL A 42 19.93 22.24 -14.38
CA VAL A 42 20.84 23.14 -15.11
C VAL A 42 22.30 23.04 -14.64
N ASN A 43 22.56 22.42 -13.49
CA ASN A 43 23.89 22.20 -12.94
C ASN A 43 24.21 20.70 -12.90
N PRO A 44 25.49 20.30 -12.84
CA PRO A 44 25.86 18.88 -12.78
C PRO A 44 25.42 18.15 -11.50
N GLY A 45 24.67 18.79 -10.59
CA GLY A 45 24.05 18.20 -9.40
C GLY A 45 25.02 17.62 -8.37
N SER A 46 24.48 17.26 -7.21
CA SER A 46 25.16 16.46 -6.18
C SER A 46 24.52 15.09 -5.96
N GLY A 47 23.36 14.84 -6.59
CA GLY A 47 22.64 13.56 -6.54
C GLY A 47 21.70 13.41 -5.35
N THR A 48 21.45 14.48 -4.59
CA THR A 48 20.42 14.51 -3.55
C THR A 48 19.06 14.85 -4.17
N ALA A 49 17.97 14.65 -3.43
CA ALA A 49 16.63 14.96 -3.91
C ALA A 49 16.47 16.46 -4.26
N GLU A 50 17.14 17.35 -3.54
CA GLU A 50 17.09 18.80 -3.75
C GLU A 50 18.06 19.31 -4.83
N ASP A 51 19.03 18.49 -5.25
CA ASP A 51 20.03 18.83 -6.26
C ASP A 51 20.43 17.59 -7.08
N PRO A 52 19.49 17.04 -7.88
CA PRO A 52 19.67 15.79 -8.61
C PRO A 52 20.76 15.89 -9.67
N PHE A 53 21.39 14.77 -10.02
CA PHE A 53 22.29 14.74 -11.18
C PHE A 53 21.50 15.01 -12.46
N ARG A 54 22.11 15.74 -13.39
CA ARG A 54 21.54 15.90 -14.73
C ARG A 54 21.72 14.65 -15.61
N SER A 55 22.79 13.89 -15.38
CA SER A 55 23.21 12.76 -16.20
C SER A 55 23.15 11.45 -15.41
N ILE A 56 22.49 10.45 -16.01
CA ILE A 56 22.46 9.08 -15.50
C ILE A 56 23.88 8.53 -15.36
N GLY A 57 24.76 8.78 -16.33
CA GLY A 57 26.14 8.31 -16.28
C GLY A 57 26.97 8.95 -15.16
N GLN A 58 26.72 10.23 -14.84
CA GLN A 58 27.34 10.86 -13.67
C GLN A 58 26.88 10.21 -12.37
N ALA A 59 25.57 10.00 -12.22
CA ALA A 59 24.99 9.33 -11.06
C ALA A 59 25.60 7.92 -10.89
N ALA A 60 25.59 7.12 -11.95
CA ALA A 60 26.18 5.78 -11.96
C ALA A 60 27.68 5.79 -11.56
N ASN A 61 28.44 6.81 -11.94
CA ASN A 61 29.86 6.90 -11.59
C ASN A 61 30.10 7.17 -10.10
N VAL A 62 29.23 7.92 -9.42
CA VAL A 62 29.39 8.27 -8.00
C VAL A 62 28.76 7.27 -7.03
N SER A 63 27.81 6.45 -7.51
CA SER A 63 27.13 5.46 -6.67
C SER A 63 28.04 4.34 -6.19
N SER A 64 27.71 3.77 -5.05
CA SER A 64 28.28 2.52 -4.53
C SER A 64 27.49 1.31 -5.00
N ALA A 65 28.06 0.11 -4.85
CA ALA A 65 27.32 -1.13 -5.13
C ALA A 65 26.12 -1.26 -4.17
N GLY A 66 24.96 -1.61 -4.71
CA GLY A 66 23.68 -1.73 -4.00
C GLY A 66 22.82 -0.46 -3.99
N ASP A 67 23.35 0.67 -4.47
CA ASP A 67 22.60 1.94 -4.52
C ASP A 67 21.49 1.94 -5.59
N THR A 68 20.48 2.78 -5.38
CA THR A 68 19.41 3.05 -6.35
C THR A 68 19.68 4.34 -7.10
N LEU A 69 19.63 4.29 -8.44
CA LEU A 69 19.52 5.45 -9.30
C LEU A 69 18.04 5.72 -9.55
N LEU A 70 17.47 6.76 -8.95
CA LEU A 70 16.08 7.15 -9.14
C LEU A 70 15.99 8.26 -10.20
N ILE A 71 15.40 7.92 -11.34
CA ILE A 71 15.32 8.77 -12.53
C ILE A 71 13.93 9.40 -12.60
N ASP A 72 13.88 10.72 -12.50
CA ASP A 72 12.62 11.48 -12.60
C ASP A 72 12.09 11.55 -14.04
N GLY A 73 10.82 11.92 -14.19
CA GLY A 73 10.17 12.04 -15.49
C GLY A 73 10.88 13.04 -16.39
N GLY A 74 11.15 12.65 -17.63
CA GLY A 74 11.87 13.50 -18.60
C GLY A 74 12.53 12.73 -19.72
N THR A 75 13.07 13.47 -20.70
CA THR A 75 13.82 12.89 -21.83
C THR A 75 15.33 13.01 -21.64
N TYR A 76 16.01 11.87 -21.50
CA TYR A 76 17.45 11.77 -21.32
C TYR A 76 18.15 11.47 -22.65
N ASN A 77 18.90 12.45 -23.17
CA ASN A 77 19.55 12.41 -24.47
C ASN A 77 21.00 12.93 -24.45
N ASN A 78 21.68 12.95 -25.60
CA ASN A 78 23.07 13.43 -25.67
C ASN A 78 23.28 14.86 -25.11
N ALA A 79 22.25 15.71 -25.09
CA ALA A 79 22.37 17.09 -24.59
C ALA A 79 22.41 17.18 -23.06
N ASN A 80 21.78 16.25 -22.33
CA ASN A 80 21.86 16.17 -20.87
C ASN A 80 22.87 15.12 -20.38
N GLN A 81 23.35 14.21 -21.24
CA GLN A 81 24.43 13.26 -20.93
C GLN A 81 25.85 13.78 -21.27
N THR A 82 26.06 15.09 -21.40
CA THR A 82 27.34 15.66 -21.85
C THR A 82 28.54 15.34 -20.97
N ALA A 83 28.34 15.19 -19.66
CA ALA A 83 29.41 14.87 -18.72
C ALA A 83 29.78 13.37 -18.70
N SER A 84 28.87 12.50 -19.11
CA SER A 84 29.08 11.06 -19.25
C SER A 84 28.21 10.54 -20.41
N PRO A 85 28.69 10.67 -21.66
CA PRO A 85 27.89 10.38 -22.84
C PRO A 85 27.61 8.88 -22.98
N PHE A 86 26.60 8.54 -23.79
CA PHE A 86 26.35 7.16 -24.18
C PHE A 86 27.55 6.55 -24.94
N PRO A 87 27.87 5.26 -24.74
CA PRO A 87 27.21 4.34 -23.81
C PRO A 87 27.62 4.56 -22.35
N ILE A 88 26.65 4.50 -21.45
CA ILE A 88 26.88 4.51 -20.00
C ILE A 88 27.36 3.11 -19.59
N THR A 89 28.53 3.04 -18.95
CA THR A 89 29.14 1.76 -18.54
C THR A 89 28.93 1.53 -17.06
N ILE A 90 28.35 0.38 -16.70
CA ILE A 90 28.07 -0.02 -15.32
C ILE A 90 28.68 -1.39 -15.08
N ASN A 91 29.44 -1.52 -13.98
CA ASN A 91 30.19 -2.72 -13.61
C ASN A 91 30.05 -3.08 -12.12
N LYS A 92 28.94 -2.67 -11.51
CA LYS A 92 28.62 -2.83 -10.08
C LYS A 92 27.11 -3.01 -9.90
N GLU A 93 26.74 -3.55 -8.76
CA GLU A 93 25.34 -3.80 -8.41
C GLU A 93 24.59 -2.48 -8.22
N LEU A 94 23.46 -2.30 -8.90
CA LEU A 94 22.62 -1.10 -8.82
C LEU A 94 21.16 -1.45 -9.09
N ILE A 95 20.25 -0.62 -8.58
CA ILE A 95 18.85 -0.55 -9.04
C ILE A 95 18.74 0.70 -9.91
N ILE A 96 18.37 0.57 -11.18
CA ILE A 96 18.19 1.70 -12.09
C ILE A 96 16.69 1.83 -12.35
N GLN A 97 16.07 2.82 -11.71
CA GLN A 97 14.62 2.88 -11.60
C GLN A 97 14.10 4.24 -12.08
N GLY A 98 13.23 4.23 -13.10
CA GLY A 98 12.40 5.37 -13.43
C GLY A 98 11.22 5.51 -12.47
N VAL A 99 10.76 6.74 -12.26
CA VAL A 99 9.54 7.01 -11.47
C VAL A 99 8.29 6.43 -12.14
N ASP A 100 8.26 6.38 -13.46
CA ASP A 100 7.19 5.81 -14.28
C ASP A 100 7.71 5.52 -15.71
N ARG A 101 7.34 4.37 -16.28
CA ARG A 101 7.87 3.86 -17.56
C ARG A 101 7.66 4.83 -18.71
N ASP A 102 6.48 5.42 -18.79
CA ASP A 102 6.07 6.22 -19.95
C ASP A 102 6.53 7.68 -19.82
N SER A 103 6.83 8.14 -18.59
CA SER A 103 7.42 9.46 -18.33
C SER A 103 8.95 9.51 -18.44
N VAL A 104 9.66 8.40 -18.19
CA VAL A 104 11.13 8.34 -18.21
C VAL A 104 11.61 7.80 -19.54
N ILE A 105 12.03 8.70 -20.43
CA ILE A 105 12.41 8.37 -21.80
C ILE A 105 13.92 8.54 -21.97
N ILE A 106 14.65 7.46 -22.22
CA ILE A 106 16.05 7.51 -22.62
C ILE A 106 16.14 7.47 -24.15
N ASP A 107 16.43 8.63 -24.74
CA ASP A 107 16.59 8.82 -26.18
C ASP A 107 18.06 9.10 -26.52
N ALA A 108 18.79 8.06 -26.89
CA ALA A 108 20.23 8.20 -27.18
C ALA A 108 20.55 8.95 -28.47
N GLY A 109 19.57 9.27 -29.31
CA GLY A 109 19.75 9.92 -30.60
C GLY A 109 20.50 9.07 -31.64
N TYR A 110 20.13 9.28 -32.90
CA TYR A 110 20.63 8.50 -34.04
C TYR A 110 22.16 8.65 -34.22
N GLY A 111 22.90 7.53 -34.16
CA GLY A 111 24.36 7.48 -34.30
C GLY A 111 25.14 7.05 -33.05
N THR A 112 24.46 6.63 -31.98
CA THR A 112 25.05 6.04 -30.76
C THR A 112 25.19 4.52 -30.87
N SER A 113 26.23 3.94 -30.26
CA SER A 113 26.52 2.51 -30.39
C SER A 113 25.91 1.62 -29.30
N ASN A 114 25.60 2.10 -28.09
CA ASN A 114 24.76 1.41 -27.09
C ASN A 114 24.24 2.49 -26.10
N ILE A 115 23.13 2.26 -25.40
CA ILE A 115 22.72 3.11 -24.26
C ILE A 115 23.48 2.68 -23.01
N PHE A 116 23.34 1.41 -22.62
CA PHE A 116 24.03 0.83 -21.47
C PHE A 116 24.98 -0.31 -21.89
N ASN A 117 26.20 -0.25 -21.36
CA ASN A 117 27.13 -1.38 -21.32
C ASN A 117 27.19 -1.91 -19.89
N LEU A 118 26.60 -3.08 -19.65
CA LEU A 118 26.54 -3.70 -18.32
C LEU A 118 27.54 -4.86 -18.29
N SER A 119 28.54 -4.79 -17.40
CA SER A 119 29.52 -5.86 -17.19
C SER A 119 29.55 -6.25 -15.71
N ILE A 120 28.66 -7.16 -15.32
CA ILE A 120 28.24 -7.36 -13.93
C ILE A 120 28.60 -8.77 -13.46
N THR A 121 29.04 -8.91 -12.21
CA THR A 121 29.26 -10.22 -11.55
C THR A 121 28.33 -10.46 -10.36
N GLY A 122 27.48 -9.49 -10.03
CA GLY A 122 26.44 -9.54 -8.99
C GLY A 122 25.06 -9.16 -9.55
N ASP A 123 24.20 -8.56 -8.74
CA ASP A 123 22.81 -8.28 -9.13
C ASP A 123 22.61 -6.86 -9.68
N ILE A 124 21.75 -6.71 -10.68
CA ILE A 124 21.35 -5.40 -11.22
C ILE A 124 19.88 -5.42 -11.67
N SER A 125 19.13 -4.36 -11.40
CA SER A 125 17.78 -4.20 -11.95
C SER A 125 17.63 -2.92 -12.76
N ILE A 126 16.80 -2.98 -13.79
CA ILE A 126 16.40 -1.87 -14.64
C ILE A 126 14.88 -1.88 -14.70
N GLU A 127 14.26 -0.79 -14.26
CA GLU A 127 12.84 -0.74 -13.96
C GLU A 127 12.21 0.56 -14.46
N ASN A 128 11.00 0.48 -15.02
CA ASN A 128 10.16 1.63 -15.36
C ASN A 128 10.84 2.64 -16.30
N ILE A 129 11.43 2.18 -17.40
CA ILE A 129 12.11 3.05 -18.37
C ILE A 129 11.67 2.74 -19.79
N THR A 130 11.40 3.80 -20.56
CA THR A 130 11.27 3.73 -22.02
C THR A 130 12.62 4.01 -22.69
N PHE A 131 13.09 3.07 -23.48
CA PHE A 131 14.26 3.19 -24.33
C PHE A 131 13.83 3.49 -25.77
N GLN A 132 14.43 4.52 -26.37
CA GLN A 132 14.23 4.84 -27.79
C GLN A 132 15.47 5.48 -28.42
N GLY A 133 15.45 5.66 -29.74
CA GLY A 133 16.49 6.44 -30.45
C GLY A 133 17.89 5.79 -30.48
N TYR A 134 18.01 4.53 -30.03
CA TYR A 134 19.26 3.76 -30.09
C TYR A 134 19.40 3.07 -31.46
N ASP A 135 19.80 3.91 -32.42
CA ASP A 135 20.43 3.67 -33.72
C ASP A 135 19.62 3.18 -34.96
N GLN A 136 19.94 3.84 -36.10
CA GLN A 136 19.52 3.54 -37.47
C GLN A 136 20.66 3.23 -38.45
N ASN A 137 21.96 3.28 -38.09
CA ASN A 137 23.08 3.14 -39.05
C ASN A 137 24.39 2.40 -38.59
N ILE A 138 24.59 2.05 -37.31
CA ILE A 138 25.87 1.48 -36.77
C ILE A 138 25.75 0.24 -35.84
N GLY A 139 24.55 -0.32 -35.62
CA GLY A 139 24.31 -1.53 -34.81
C GLY A 139 24.18 -1.30 -33.31
N GLY A 140 23.60 -0.16 -32.90
CA GLY A 140 23.43 0.18 -31.49
C GLY A 140 22.35 -0.59 -30.73
N ARG A 141 22.43 -0.65 -29.40
CA ARG A 141 21.52 -1.40 -28.50
C ARG A 141 21.07 -0.56 -27.31
N ALA A 142 19.91 -0.85 -26.73
CA ALA A 142 19.55 -0.29 -25.44
C ALA A 142 20.45 -0.90 -24.35
N LEU A 143 20.46 -2.23 -24.26
CA LEU A 143 21.21 -2.95 -23.23
C LEU A 143 22.21 -3.92 -23.87
N ASN A 144 23.49 -3.67 -23.64
CA ASN A 144 24.57 -4.59 -23.99
C ASN A 144 25.17 -5.20 -22.73
N ILE A 145 24.81 -6.46 -22.44
CA ILE A 145 24.98 -7.11 -21.15
C ILE A 145 26.05 -8.19 -21.23
N THR A 146 26.93 -8.23 -20.23
CA THR A 146 27.88 -9.30 -19.95
C THR A 146 27.76 -9.67 -18.47
N LEU A 147 27.23 -10.86 -18.17
CA LEU A 147 27.01 -11.36 -16.82
C LEU A 147 27.98 -12.52 -16.49
N GLY A 148 28.78 -12.32 -15.44
CA GLY A 148 29.75 -13.29 -14.92
C GLY A 148 29.24 -14.13 -13.74
N GLY A 149 27.93 -14.13 -13.49
CA GLY A 149 27.22 -14.60 -12.29
C GLY A 149 26.16 -13.57 -11.86
N GLY A 150 25.33 -13.89 -10.86
CA GLY A 150 24.28 -12.97 -10.34
C GLY A 150 22.99 -12.95 -11.17
N VAL A 151 22.13 -11.97 -10.89
CA VAL A 151 20.80 -11.78 -11.50
C VAL A 151 20.70 -10.41 -12.18
N ILE A 152 20.19 -10.38 -13.42
CA ILE A 152 19.72 -9.13 -14.04
C ILE A 152 18.20 -9.15 -14.17
N GLY A 153 17.55 -8.12 -13.65
CA GLY A 153 16.12 -7.86 -13.83
C GLY A 153 15.89 -6.72 -14.82
N VAL A 154 15.01 -6.92 -15.80
CA VAL A 154 14.45 -5.87 -16.66
C VAL A 154 12.93 -5.94 -16.48
N ASN A 155 12.39 -4.97 -15.75
CA ASN A 155 10.99 -4.98 -15.33
C ASN A 155 10.26 -3.73 -15.85
N ASN A 156 9.07 -3.91 -16.39
CA ASN A 156 8.20 -2.79 -16.81
C ASN A 156 8.94 -1.75 -17.67
N CYS A 157 9.72 -2.23 -18.64
CA CYS A 157 10.47 -1.37 -19.56
C CYS A 157 9.87 -1.42 -20.95
N LYS A 158 9.97 -0.33 -21.70
CA LYS A 158 9.54 -0.25 -23.10
C LYS A 158 10.75 -0.08 -24.01
N PHE A 159 10.83 -0.89 -25.07
CA PHE A 159 11.87 -0.84 -26.08
C PHE A 159 11.24 -0.49 -27.42
N ASP A 160 11.33 0.79 -27.80
CA ASP A 160 10.60 1.37 -28.92
C ASP A 160 11.53 1.77 -30.08
N GLY A 161 11.24 1.27 -31.28
CA GLY A 161 11.65 1.91 -32.53
C GLY A 161 13.11 1.68 -32.96
N GLN A 162 13.68 0.51 -32.70
CA GLN A 162 14.95 0.09 -33.33
C GLN A 162 14.83 0.01 -34.84
N THR A 163 15.84 0.49 -35.58
CA THR A 163 15.74 0.61 -37.05
C THR A 163 16.80 -0.15 -37.85
N LEU A 164 17.60 -1.00 -37.19
CA LEU A 164 18.61 -1.88 -37.81
C LEU A 164 18.59 -3.33 -37.28
N SER A 165 19.42 -4.18 -37.89
CA SER A 165 19.49 -5.65 -37.75
C SER A 165 20.02 -6.21 -36.42
N TRP A 166 20.03 -5.44 -35.32
CA TRP A 166 20.49 -5.96 -34.02
C TRP A 166 19.46 -5.69 -32.92
N SER A 167 19.35 -6.62 -31.99
CA SER A 167 18.35 -6.63 -30.91
C SER A 167 18.57 -5.49 -29.91
N PRO A 168 17.50 -4.91 -29.31
CA PRO A 168 17.62 -3.84 -28.33
C PRO A 168 18.32 -4.32 -27.07
N ILE A 169 18.20 -5.60 -26.74
CA ILE A 169 18.94 -6.25 -25.66
C ILE A 169 19.82 -7.36 -26.25
N ILE A 170 21.12 -7.29 -25.98
CA ILE A 170 22.04 -8.41 -26.21
C ILE A 170 22.72 -8.82 -24.93
N THR A 171 22.75 -10.12 -24.65
CA THR A 171 23.34 -10.67 -23.42
C THR A 171 24.45 -11.68 -23.71
N ASN A 172 25.50 -11.64 -22.91
CA ASN A 172 26.51 -12.69 -22.80
C ASN A 172 26.49 -13.16 -21.35
N ILE A 173 26.14 -14.41 -21.09
CA ILE A 173 25.88 -14.93 -19.74
C ILE A 173 26.77 -16.14 -19.44
N SER A 174 27.21 -16.23 -18.20
CA SER A 174 28.13 -17.27 -17.75
C SER A 174 27.96 -17.61 -16.26
N ASN A 175 28.56 -18.70 -15.79
CA ASN A 175 28.65 -19.05 -14.36
C ASN A 175 27.31 -19.15 -13.60
N GLY A 176 26.25 -19.68 -14.21
CA GLY A 176 24.95 -19.84 -13.52
C GLY A 176 24.13 -18.56 -13.41
N ALA A 177 24.50 -17.50 -14.14
CA ALA A 177 23.78 -16.24 -14.23
C ALA A 177 22.29 -16.44 -14.57
N THR A 178 21.44 -15.54 -14.03
CA THR A 178 20.00 -15.51 -14.31
C THR A 178 19.59 -14.18 -14.93
N VAL A 179 18.79 -14.24 -16.00
CA VAL A 179 18.21 -13.06 -16.67
C VAL A 179 16.69 -13.14 -16.52
N ASN A 180 16.08 -12.14 -15.89
CA ASN A 180 14.64 -12.00 -15.74
C ASN A 180 14.18 -10.79 -16.55
N ILE A 181 13.29 -11.00 -17.52
CA ILE A 181 12.69 -9.92 -18.32
C ILE A 181 11.18 -10.09 -18.25
N HIS A 182 10.50 -9.12 -17.66
CA HIS A 182 9.06 -9.23 -17.47
C HIS A 182 8.32 -7.91 -17.48
N HIS A 183 7.01 -7.99 -17.69
CA HIS A 183 6.11 -6.83 -17.73
C HIS A 183 6.55 -5.78 -18.76
N SER A 184 7.40 -6.17 -19.72
CA SER A 184 8.09 -5.25 -20.62
C SER A 184 7.51 -5.33 -22.03
N GLU A 185 7.57 -4.20 -22.73
CA GLU A 185 7.03 -4.03 -24.07
C GLU A 185 8.16 -3.87 -25.08
N PHE A 186 8.10 -4.61 -26.19
CA PHE A 186 9.01 -4.51 -27.32
C PHE A 186 8.21 -4.19 -28.57
N VAL A 187 8.33 -2.96 -29.07
CA VAL A 187 7.50 -2.43 -30.16
C VAL A 187 8.33 -1.82 -31.27
N ASP A 188 7.90 -2.04 -32.52
CA ASP A 188 8.46 -1.42 -33.73
C ASP A 188 9.99 -1.63 -33.91
N ASN A 189 10.53 -2.70 -33.34
CA ASN A 189 11.94 -3.05 -33.44
C ASN A 189 12.21 -3.84 -34.74
N LYS A 190 13.28 -3.51 -35.48
CA LYS A 190 13.61 -4.24 -36.73
C LYS A 190 14.32 -5.60 -36.57
N SER A 191 14.61 -5.99 -35.34
CA SER A 191 15.31 -7.24 -34.97
C SER A 191 14.60 -7.91 -33.78
N GLU A 192 15.17 -8.99 -33.27
CA GLU A 192 14.79 -9.66 -32.02
C GLU A 192 14.54 -8.70 -30.86
N ALA A 193 13.59 -9.02 -29.98
CA ALA A 193 13.44 -8.35 -28.69
C ALA A 193 14.69 -8.55 -27.80
N VAL A 194 15.23 -9.77 -27.72
CA VAL A 194 16.38 -10.11 -26.88
C VAL A 194 17.22 -11.19 -27.54
N HIS A 195 18.52 -10.96 -27.67
CA HIS A 195 19.44 -11.93 -28.24
C HIS A 195 20.51 -12.37 -27.23
N PHE A 196 20.53 -13.67 -26.89
CA PHE A 196 21.54 -14.24 -26.01
C PHE A 196 22.75 -14.65 -26.84
N ASN A 197 23.68 -13.71 -27.04
CA ASN A 197 24.81 -13.84 -27.95
C ASN A 197 25.84 -14.88 -27.52
N ARG A 198 26.04 -15.10 -26.22
CA ARG A 198 26.97 -16.13 -25.74
C ARG A 198 26.53 -16.66 -24.38
N VAL A 199 26.39 -17.96 -24.28
CA VAL A 199 26.16 -18.66 -23.01
C VAL A 199 27.36 -19.59 -22.76
N THR A 200 28.07 -19.41 -21.65
CA THR A 200 29.13 -20.34 -21.22
C THR A 200 28.74 -20.96 -19.88
N ASP A 201 29.05 -22.24 -19.66
CA ASP A 201 28.51 -23.00 -18.51
C ASP A 201 26.97 -23.07 -18.53
N SER A 202 26.32 -23.44 -17.41
CA SER A 202 24.86 -23.40 -17.31
C SER A 202 24.36 -21.97 -17.01
N ALA A 203 23.21 -21.55 -17.55
CA ALA A 203 22.59 -20.25 -17.25
C ALA A 203 21.05 -20.33 -17.34
N ASN A 204 20.37 -19.36 -16.72
CA ASN A 204 18.90 -19.32 -16.68
C ASN A 204 18.36 -18.03 -17.30
N VAL A 205 17.26 -18.15 -18.04
CA VAL A 205 16.55 -17.04 -18.66
C VAL A 205 15.07 -17.22 -18.38
N ASN A 206 14.43 -16.20 -17.82
CA ASN A 206 13.00 -16.13 -17.63
C ASN A 206 12.47 -14.91 -18.40
N PHE A 207 11.59 -15.16 -19.36
CA PHE A 207 10.94 -14.14 -20.18
C PHE A 207 9.43 -14.31 -20.05
N TYR A 208 8.79 -13.44 -19.26
CA TYR A 208 7.38 -13.63 -18.91
C TYR A 208 6.57 -12.35 -18.72
N ASN A 209 5.24 -12.42 -18.85
CA ASN A 209 4.35 -11.25 -18.76
C ASN A 209 4.79 -10.13 -19.73
N ASN A 210 5.36 -10.45 -20.90
CA ASN A 210 5.83 -9.44 -21.86
C ASN A 210 4.90 -9.30 -23.05
N LEU A 211 4.94 -8.11 -23.65
CA LEU A 211 4.27 -7.79 -24.90
C LEU A 211 5.31 -7.53 -26.00
N VAL A 212 5.26 -8.32 -27.08
CA VAL A 212 6.18 -8.17 -28.22
C VAL A 212 5.38 -8.03 -29.51
N HIS A 213 5.51 -6.91 -30.20
CA HIS A 213 4.69 -6.65 -31.39
C HIS A 213 5.29 -5.69 -32.41
N SER A 214 4.72 -5.74 -33.63
CA SER A 214 5.03 -4.82 -34.73
C SER A 214 6.51 -4.79 -35.16
N THR A 215 7.27 -5.84 -34.85
CA THR A 215 8.69 -5.90 -35.21
C THR A 215 8.85 -6.32 -36.67
N THR A 216 9.40 -5.44 -37.52
CA THR A 216 9.40 -5.61 -39.00
C THR A 216 10.78 -5.36 -39.61
N GLY A 217 11.10 -5.97 -40.75
CA GLY A 217 12.17 -5.50 -41.64
C GLY A 217 13.58 -6.05 -41.40
N SER A 218 13.73 -7.22 -40.77
CA SER A 218 15.05 -7.84 -40.60
C SER A 218 15.70 -8.16 -41.95
N VAL A 219 16.82 -7.47 -42.23
CA VAL A 219 17.63 -7.59 -43.46
C VAL A 219 18.39 -8.94 -43.52
N LEU A 220 18.56 -9.60 -42.37
CA LEU A 220 19.29 -10.86 -42.24
C LEU A 220 18.39 -12.11 -42.35
N GLY A 221 17.07 -11.93 -42.51
CA GLY A 221 16.14 -13.08 -42.51
C GLY A 221 15.85 -13.64 -41.11
N MET A 222 16.17 -12.89 -40.06
CA MET A 222 16.08 -13.30 -38.66
C MET A 222 14.82 -12.69 -38.06
N GLY A 223 13.90 -13.49 -37.52
CA GLY A 223 12.69 -12.96 -36.88
C GLY A 223 12.92 -12.33 -35.53
N PRO A 224 11.88 -11.73 -34.95
CA PRO A 224 11.85 -11.38 -33.55
C PRO A 224 12.01 -12.62 -32.66
N ILE A 225 13.25 -12.91 -32.27
CA ILE A 225 13.62 -14.14 -31.59
C ILE A 225 14.14 -13.82 -30.20
N VAL A 226 13.49 -14.33 -29.16
CA VAL A 226 14.16 -14.51 -27.86
C VAL A 226 14.99 -15.79 -27.93
N GLY A 227 16.24 -15.70 -28.41
CA GLY A 227 17.02 -16.90 -28.77
C GLY A 227 18.50 -16.80 -28.45
N ALA A 228 19.12 -17.96 -28.24
CA ALA A 228 20.48 -18.09 -27.75
C ALA A 228 21.44 -18.69 -28.76
N PHE A 229 22.57 -18.01 -28.94
CA PHE A 229 23.77 -18.52 -29.57
C PHE A 229 24.70 -19.04 -28.46
N ASN A 230 24.99 -20.34 -28.47
CA ASN A 230 25.86 -20.97 -27.48
C ASN A 230 26.93 -21.82 -28.19
N PRO A 231 28.13 -21.25 -28.40
CA PRO A 231 29.21 -21.93 -29.10
C PRO A 231 30.04 -22.88 -28.21
N ASP A 232 29.80 -22.91 -26.89
CA ASP A 232 30.75 -23.46 -25.90
C ASP A 232 30.23 -24.69 -25.12
N ASN A 233 29.19 -25.40 -25.60
CA ASN A 233 28.58 -26.60 -25.00
C ASN A 233 27.93 -26.41 -23.61
N GLY A 234 27.57 -25.17 -23.22
CA GLY A 234 26.82 -24.90 -21.98
C GLY A 234 25.35 -25.34 -22.05
N THR A 235 24.65 -25.38 -20.90
CA THR A 235 23.20 -25.62 -20.83
C THR A 235 22.45 -24.31 -20.60
N LEU A 236 21.49 -23.97 -21.45
CA LEU A 236 20.59 -22.83 -21.22
C LEU A 236 19.22 -23.33 -20.76
N ASN A 237 18.80 -22.97 -19.56
CA ASN A 237 17.43 -23.17 -19.09
C ASN A 237 16.62 -21.92 -19.41
N ALA A 238 15.67 -22.01 -20.32
CA ALA A 238 14.88 -20.86 -20.75
C ALA A 238 13.39 -21.11 -20.53
N SER A 239 12.76 -20.23 -19.75
CA SER A 239 11.34 -20.26 -19.44
C SER A 239 10.62 -19.07 -20.08
N PHE A 240 9.57 -19.37 -20.84
CA PHE A 240 8.75 -18.44 -21.58
C PHE A 240 7.30 -18.65 -21.20
N TYR A 241 6.72 -17.71 -20.46
CA TYR A 241 5.33 -17.87 -20.07
C TYR A 241 4.58 -16.56 -19.98
N ASN A 242 3.27 -16.62 -20.17
CA ASN A 242 2.41 -15.44 -20.14
C ASN A 242 2.92 -14.31 -21.04
N ASN A 243 3.44 -14.63 -22.23
CA ASN A 243 3.81 -13.59 -23.19
C ASN A 243 2.76 -13.47 -24.29
N ILE A 244 2.52 -12.23 -24.73
CA ILE A 244 1.71 -11.93 -25.90
C ILE A 244 2.68 -11.53 -27.01
N ILE A 245 2.75 -12.33 -28.08
CA ILE A 245 3.71 -12.12 -29.17
C ILE A 245 2.98 -12.11 -30.51
N ARG A 246 3.06 -10.99 -31.25
CA ARG A 246 2.22 -10.83 -32.43
C ARG A 246 2.70 -9.94 -33.55
N ASP A 247 2.17 -10.17 -34.75
CA ASP A 247 2.52 -9.46 -35.99
C ASP A 247 4.03 -9.48 -36.26
N GLN A 248 4.64 -10.61 -35.95
CA GLN A 248 6.05 -10.83 -36.13
C GLN A 248 6.34 -11.26 -37.59
N GLU A 249 7.17 -10.50 -38.31
CA GLU A 249 7.45 -10.76 -39.73
C GLU A 249 8.14 -12.11 -39.97
N LYS A 250 8.93 -12.60 -39.01
CA LYS A 250 9.67 -13.87 -39.03
C LYS A 250 9.59 -14.46 -37.60
N GLY A 251 9.82 -15.77 -37.37
CA GLY A 251 9.35 -16.48 -36.16
C GLY A 251 9.51 -15.79 -34.79
N ALA A 252 8.50 -15.96 -33.92
CA ALA A 252 8.31 -15.26 -32.63
C ALA A 252 9.14 -15.79 -31.44
N VAL A 253 9.48 -17.08 -31.41
CA VAL A 253 10.45 -17.66 -30.46
C VAL A 253 11.35 -18.63 -31.23
N ILE A 254 12.67 -18.51 -31.11
CA ILE A 254 13.63 -19.43 -31.76
C ILE A 254 14.70 -19.92 -30.80
N PHE A 255 14.92 -21.24 -30.80
CA PHE A 255 16.01 -21.88 -30.07
C PHE A 255 17.18 -22.28 -30.97
N ASN A 256 18.39 -22.07 -30.46
CA ASN A 256 19.66 -22.62 -30.91
C ASN A 256 19.98 -22.48 -32.41
N TRP A 257 20.72 -21.42 -32.76
CA TRP A 257 21.07 -21.11 -34.14
C TRP A 257 22.34 -21.83 -34.66
N SER A 258 23.10 -22.52 -33.80
CA SER A 258 24.40 -23.12 -34.18
C SER A 258 24.85 -24.31 -33.31
N GLY A 259 24.12 -25.42 -33.38
CA GLY A 259 24.66 -26.80 -33.38
C GLY A 259 25.56 -27.35 -32.25
N SER A 260 25.74 -26.71 -31.08
CA SER A 260 26.64 -27.27 -30.04
C SER A 260 26.10 -27.31 -28.59
N ALA A 261 24.99 -26.63 -28.28
CA ALA A 261 24.48 -26.50 -26.92
C ALA A 261 23.21 -27.32 -26.61
N THR A 262 23.00 -27.63 -25.33
CA THR A 262 21.71 -28.15 -24.84
C THR A 262 20.88 -26.98 -24.33
N THR A 263 19.81 -26.63 -25.03
CA THR A 263 18.79 -25.69 -24.51
C THR A 263 17.60 -26.51 -24.00
N LEU A 264 17.18 -26.22 -22.77
CA LEU A 264 15.93 -26.72 -22.21
C LEU A 264 14.93 -25.56 -22.25
N GLY A 265 13.94 -25.67 -23.14
CA GLY A 265 12.97 -24.62 -23.39
C GLY A 265 11.61 -24.97 -22.83
N SER A 266 11.13 -24.19 -21.88
CA SER A 266 9.85 -24.31 -21.20
C SER A 266 8.92 -23.21 -21.71
N ILE A 267 7.92 -23.54 -22.53
CA ILE A 267 7.03 -22.54 -23.18
C ILE A 267 5.57 -22.81 -22.79
N TYR A 268 5.06 -21.99 -21.88
CA TYR A 268 3.78 -22.22 -21.21
C TYR A 268 2.85 -21.02 -21.28
N ASN A 269 1.56 -21.21 -21.55
CA ASN A 269 0.57 -20.15 -21.30
C ASN A 269 0.88 -18.83 -22.04
N ASN A 270 1.32 -18.91 -23.29
CA ASN A 270 1.56 -17.74 -24.15
C ASN A 270 0.44 -17.61 -25.21
N VAL A 271 0.32 -16.42 -25.81
CA VAL A 271 -0.55 -16.18 -26.97
C VAL A 271 0.28 -15.67 -28.15
N PHE A 272 0.22 -16.41 -29.26
CA PHE A 272 0.95 -16.12 -30.49
C PHE A 272 -0.02 -15.75 -31.61
N ILE A 273 0.03 -14.50 -32.10
CA ILE A 273 -0.96 -13.96 -33.01
C ILE A 273 -0.35 -13.46 -34.32
N GLY A 274 -0.84 -13.92 -35.47
CA GLY A 274 -0.54 -13.26 -36.75
C GLY A 274 0.94 -13.32 -37.17
N ASN A 275 1.71 -14.27 -36.62
CA ASN A 275 3.15 -14.37 -36.87
C ASN A 275 3.43 -15.23 -38.11
N THR A 276 4.59 -15.05 -38.74
CA THR A 276 5.07 -16.03 -39.72
C THR A 276 5.28 -17.39 -39.06
N TYR A 277 6.01 -17.45 -37.95
CA TYR A 277 6.06 -18.62 -37.08
C TYR A 277 5.68 -18.22 -35.65
N GLY A 278 4.78 -18.94 -34.99
CA GLY A 278 4.53 -18.73 -33.55
C GLY A 278 5.76 -19.15 -32.75
N ILE A 279 6.22 -20.38 -32.95
CA ILE A 279 7.49 -20.89 -32.42
C ILE A 279 8.24 -21.56 -33.56
N ASP A 280 9.55 -21.34 -33.63
CA ASP A 280 10.44 -22.00 -34.56
C ASP A 280 11.62 -22.65 -33.82
N VAL A 281 11.53 -23.96 -33.61
CA VAL A 281 12.55 -24.76 -32.91
C VAL A 281 13.59 -25.24 -33.91
N ASN A 282 14.83 -24.77 -33.81
CA ASN A 282 15.95 -25.14 -34.68
C ASN A 282 17.01 -25.98 -33.94
N ASP A 283 17.68 -26.90 -34.67
CA ASP A 283 18.85 -27.70 -34.27
C ASP A 283 18.80 -28.35 -32.86
N ILE A 284 18.27 -29.58 -32.81
CA ILE A 284 17.56 -30.12 -31.66
C ILE A 284 18.38 -31.17 -30.88
N SER A 285 19.50 -30.75 -30.28
CA SER A 285 19.98 -31.40 -29.05
C SER A 285 19.13 -31.05 -27.82
N THR A 286 18.05 -30.30 -28.02
CA THR A 286 17.17 -29.67 -27.03
C THR A 286 16.00 -30.58 -26.63
N GLN A 287 15.59 -30.52 -25.35
CA GLN A 287 14.28 -30.99 -24.89
C GLN A 287 13.45 -29.74 -24.62
N SER A 288 12.45 -29.48 -25.46
CA SER A 288 11.56 -28.33 -25.29
C SER A 288 10.12 -28.79 -25.11
N THR A 289 9.44 -28.18 -24.16
CA THR A 289 8.01 -28.38 -23.84
C THR A 289 7.23 -27.16 -24.29
N ILE A 290 6.16 -27.39 -25.05
CA ILE A 290 5.26 -26.36 -25.59
C ILE A 290 3.85 -26.72 -25.15
N ARG A 291 3.27 -25.94 -24.25
CA ARG A 291 2.03 -26.33 -23.58
C ARG A 291 1.17 -25.17 -23.12
N ASN A 292 -0.14 -25.38 -23.07
CA ASN A 292 -1.13 -24.39 -22.65
C ASN A 292 -1.07 -23.08 -23.47
N ASN A 293 -0.51 -23.09 -24.68
CA ASN A 293 -0.39 -21.88 -25.50
C ASN A 293 -1.59 -21.77 -26.46
N ILE A 294 -1.93 -20.54 -26.84
CA ILE A 294 -2.89 -20.27 -27.94
C ILE A 294 -2.11 -19.75 -29.15
N PHE A 295 -2.27 -20.41 -30.29
CA PHE A 295 -1.73 -19.98 -31.58
C PHE A 295 -2.87 -19.59 -32.51
N ILE A 296 -2.92 -18.32 -32.88
CA ILE A 296 -3.98 -17.78 -33.75
C ILE A 296 -3.42 -17.01 -34.94
N ASP A 297 -4.00 -17.22 -36.12
CA ASP A 297 -3.70 -16.47 -37.35
C ASP A 297 -2.23 -16.54 -37.82
N ASN A 298 -1.45 -17.52 -37.35
CA ASN A 298 -0.05 -17.64 -37.75
C ASN A 298 0.09 -18.35 -39.12
N THR A 299 1.16 -18.07 -39.85
CA THR A 299 1.46 -18.85 -41.07
C THR A 299 1.88 -20.28 -40.70
N THR A 300 2.75 -20.45 -39.70
CA THR A 300 2.95 -21.75 -39.04
C THR A 300 2.96 -21.57 -37.54
N ALA A 301 2.15 -22.32 -36.78
CA ALA A 301 2.12 -22.15 -35.33
C ALA A 301 3.42 -22.66 -34.69
N VAL A 302 3.77 -23.93 -34.91
CA VAL A 302 5.01 -24.55 -34.42
C VAL A 302 5.79 -25.15 -35.59
N ASN A 303 6.94 -24.55 -35.87
CA ASN A 303 7.89 -25.03 -36.87
C ASN A 303 9.09 -25.73 -36.21
N GLY A 304 9.44 -26.90 -36.71
CA GLY A 304 10.70 -27.60 -36.44
C GLY A 304 11.66 -27.34 -37.58
N GLY A 305 12.36 -26.22 -37.52
CA GLY A 305 13.33 -25.83 -38.54
C GLY A 305 14.58 -26.73 -38.54
N ASN A 306 15.22 -26.83 -39.71
CA ASN A 306 16.42 -27.63 -39.91
C ASN A 306 17.54 -26.76 -40.50
N PHE A 307 18.35 -26.15 -39.63
CA PHE A 307 19.52 -25.37 -40.06
C PHE A 307 20.77 -26.24 -40.24
N SER A 308 20.92 -27.36 -39.50
CA SER A 308 22.13 -28.21 -39.49
C SER A 308 22.00 -29.65 -40.01
N GLY A 309 20.80 -30.12 -40.34
CA GLY A 309 20.53 -31.45 -40.89
C GLY A 309 20.06 -32.54 -39.91
N THR A 310 19.82 -32.21 -38.63
CA THR A 310 19.40 -33.19 -37.58
C THR A 310 18.09 -32.75 -36.91
N ILE A 311 17.06 -33.60 -36.99
CA ILE A 311 15.76 -33.42 -36.33
C ILE A 311 15.84 -34.10 -34.96
N GLY A 312 15.76 -33.36 -33.86
CA GLY A 312 15.41 -33.92 -32.54
C GLY A 312 13.97 -33.57 -32.14
N SER A 313 13.70 -33.53 -30.83
CA SER A 313 12.33 -33.69 -30.31
C SER A 313 11.89 -32.53 -29.44
N ALA A 314 10.89 -31.76 -29.89
CA ALA A 314 10.03 -30.95 -29.02
C ALA A 314 8.77 -31.75 -28.69
N THR A 315 8.30 -31.65 -27.44
CA THR A 315 7.00 -32.16 -27.02
C THR A 315 6.03 -30.98 -26.97
N SER A 316 4.99 -31.04 -27.79
CA SER A 316 3.88 -30.10 -27.77
C SER A 316 2.65 -30.84 -27.29
N ASP A 317 1.94 -30.32 -26.29
CA ASP A 317 0.69 -30.88 -25.78
C ASP A 317 -0.18 -29.79 -25.12
N PHE A 318 -1.49 -29.97 -25.06
CA PHE A 318 -2.44 -29.00 -24.49
C PHE A 318 -2.30 -27.57 -25.05
N ASN A 319 -2.08 -27.41 -26.36
CA ASN A 319 -2.10 -26.10 -27.02
C ASN A 319 -3.32 -25.96 -27.92
N ASP A 320 -3.81 -24.73 -28.08
CA ASP A 320 -4.85 -24.42 -29.04
C ASP A 320 -4.26 -23.86 -30.35
N PHE A 321 -4.81 -24.33 -31.47
CA PHE A 321 -4.41 -23.94 -32.81
C PHE A 321 -5.60 -23.46 -33.64
N TYR A 322 -5.80 -22.15 -33.70
CA TYR A 322 -6.94 -21.56 -34.39
C TYR A 322 -6.54 -20.74 -35.61
N ASN A 323 -7.15 -21.02 -36.76
CA ASN A 323 -6.97 -20.25 -38.00
C ASN A 323 -5.50 -20.05 -38.46
N ASN A 324 -4.59 -20.95 -38.07
CA ASN A 324 -3.23 -20.95 -38.61
C ASN A 324 -3.23 -21.56 -40.02
N THR A 325 -2.28 -21.17 -40.88
CA THR A 325 -2.12 -21.84 -42.19
C THR A 325 -1.53 -23.24 -42.03
N THR A 326 -0.72 -23.47 -40.99
CA THR A 326 -0.13 -24.78 -40.66
C THR A 326 0.11 -24.85 -39.16
N ASP A 327 -0.45 -25.84 -38.46
CA ASP A 327 -0.25 -25.93 -37.00
C ASP A 327 1.14 -26.46 -36.67
N TYR A 328 1.54 -27.55 -37.32
CA TYR A 328 2.85 -28.17 -37.13
C TYR A 328 3.60 -28.36 -38.44
N SER A 329 4.89 -28.02 -38.42
CA SER A 329 5.86 -28.38 -39.45
C SER A 329 7.02 -29.11 -38.80
N SER A 330 7.28 -30.36 -39.17
CA SER A 330 8.41 -31.19 -38.65
C SER A 330 8.45 -31.42 -37.13
N VAL A 331 7.43 -30.97 -36.40
CA VAL A 331 7.11 -31.33 -35.01
C VAL A 331 5.81 -32.14 -35.04
N THR A 332 5.59 -33.00 -34.04
CA THR A 332 4.34 -33.76 -33.92
C THR A 332 3.56 -33.21 -32.72
N GLY A 333 2.28 -32.89 -32.91
CA GLY A 333 1.37 -32.55 -31.82
C GLY A 333 1.18 -33.71 -30.84
N GLY A 334 0.78 -33.38 -29.62
CA GLY A 334 0.65 -34.30 -28.51
C GLY A 334 -0.78 -34.44 -28.02
N ALA A 335 -0.93 -34.88 -26.78
CA ALA A 335 -2.23 -35.04 -26.16
C ALA A 335 -2.82 -33.68 -25.79
N GLY A 336 -4.15 -33.55 -25.78
CA GLY A 336 -4.81 -32.34 -25.31
C GLY A 336 -4.71 -31.13 -26.24
N ASP A 337 -3.99 -31.20 -27.37
CA ASP A 337 -4.00 -30.11 -28.35
C ASP A 337 -5.41 -29.95 -28.97
N MET A 338 -5.81 -28.70 -29.19
CA MET A 338 -7.14 -28.27 -29.62
C MET A 338 -7.05 -27.39 -30.89
N SER A 339 -8.20 -27.16 -31.52
CA SER A 339 -8.34 -26.26 -32.67
C SER A 339 -9.70 -25.57 -32.59
N ASP A 340 -9.97 -24.99 -31.42
CA ASP A 340 -11.24 -24.35 -31.09
C ASP A 340 -11.07 -22.83 -31.20
N ASP A 341 -12.18 -22.11 -31.43
CA ASP A 341 -12.11 -20.64 -31.45
C ASP A 341 -11.83 -20.14 -30.02
N PRO A 342 -10.78 -19.33 -29.79
CA PRO A 342 -10.54 -18.77 -28.46
C PRO A 342 -11.68 -17.87 -27.97
N VAL A 343 -12.48 -17.31 -28.88
CA VAL A 343 -13.58 -16.37 -28.56
C VAL A 343 -13.12 -15.30 -27.56
N PHE A 344 -12.05 -14.58 -27.91
CA PHE A 344 -11.56 -13.47 -27.08
C PHE A 344 -12.59 -12.35 -26.96
N ILE A 345 -12.59 -11.63 -25.82
CA ILE A 345 -13.49 -10.50 -25.57
C ILE A 345 -13.44 -9.45 -26.68
N SER A 346 -12.24 -9.09 -27.13
CA SER A 346 -12.04 -8.19 -28.26
C SER A 346 -10.79 -8.60 -29.04
N TYR A 347 -10.99 -9.32 -30.14
CA TYR A 347 -9.94 -9.66 -31.08
C TYR A 347 -10.46 -9.64 -32.51
N THR A 348 -9.69 -9.03 -33.41
CA THR A 348 -9.82 -9.24 -34.85
C THR A 348 -8.44 -9.08 -35.47
N THR A 349 -8.15 -9.86 -36.50
CA THR A 349 -6.88 -9.79 -37.23
C THR A 349 -6.56 -8.35 -37.64
N GLY A 350 -5.38 -7.85 -37.24
CA GLY A 350 -4.91 -6.50 -37.57
C GLY A 350 -5.40 -5.37 -36.64
N MET A 351 -6.12 -5.67 -35.56
CA MET A 351 -6.52 -4.70 -34.54
C MET A 351 -5.31 -4.17 -33.74
N GLY A 352 -5.30 -2.89 -33.38
CA GLY A 352 -4.24 -2.29 -32.53
C GLY A 352 -4.28 -2.83 -31.09
N MET A 353 -3.17 -2.69 -30.35
CA MET A 353 -3.08 -3.20 -28.97
C MET A 353 -4.03 -2.51 -28.00
N ASP A 354 -4.16 -1.18 -28.11
CA ASP A 354 -5.01 -0.37 -27.22
C ASP A 354 -6.51 -0.73 -27.34
N GLU A 355 -6.90 -1.49 -28.35
CA GLU A 355 -8.28 -1.91 -28.63
C GLU A 355 -8.51 -3.41 -28.35
N MET A 356 -7.44 -4.16 -28.08
CA MET A 356 -7.45 -5.61 -27.96
C MET A 356 -7.67 -6.06 -26.52
N ASN A 357 -8.48 -7.09 -26.34
CA ASN A 357 -8.64 -7.78 -25.06
C ASN A 357 -8.65 -9.29 -25.31
N LEU A 358 -7.55 -9.95 -24.95
CA LEU A 358 -7.30 -11.37 -25.17
C LEU A 358 -7.79 -12.26 -24.01
N ARG A 359 -8.60 -11.72 -23.08
CA ARG A 359 -9.34 -12.56 -22.14
C ARG A 359 -10.35 -13.41 -22.91
N LEU A 360 -10.48 -14.67 -22.50
CA LEU A 360 -11.38 -15.64 -23.13
C LEU A 360 -12.81 -15.36 -22.68
N GLN A 361 -13.80 -15.45 -23.59
CA GLN A 361 -15.21 -15.43 -23.20
C GLN A 361 -15.67 -16.80 -22.71
N SER A 362 -16.61 -16.84 -21.77
CA SER A 362 -17.20 -18.08 -21.19
C SER A 362 -17.78 -19.08 -22.21
N SER A 363 -17.98 -18.68 -23.47
CA SER A 363 -18.48 -19.55 -24.54
C SER A 363 -17.40 -20.39 -25.24
N THR A 364 -16.11 -20.12 -25.01
CA THR A 364 -15.03 -20.95 -25.54
C THR A 364 -14.84 -22.23 -24.72
N THR A 365 -14.24 -23.24 -25.34
CA THR A 365 -13.85 -24.51 -24.73
C THR A 365 -12.42 -24.50 -24.18
N LEU A 366 -11.70 -23.38 -24.28
CA LEU A 366 -10.30 -23.25 -23.84
C LEU A 366 -10.14 -22.95 -22.35
N ILE A 367 -11.24 -22.63 -21.66
CA ILE A 367 -11.31 -22.48 -20.20
C ILE A 367 -11.25 -23.87 -19.57
N ASP A 368 -10.45 -24.06 -18.52
CA ASP A 368 -10.20 -25.35 -17.85
C ASP A 368 -9.77 -26.47 -18.84
N ALA A 369 -9.06 -26.11 -19.93
CA ALA A 369 -8.70 -27.06 -20.99
C ALA A 369 -7.20 -27.42 -21.02
N GLY A 370 -6.37 -26.67 -20.29
CA GLY A 370 -4.94 -26.90 -20.21
C GLY A 370 -4.56 -28.04 -19.27
N THR A 371 -3.32 -27.98 -18.79
CA THR A 371 -2.81 -28.86 -17.72
C THR A 371 -1.98 -28.07 -16.73
N ASN A 372 -2.07 -28.44 -15.44
CA ASN A 372 -1.31 -27.81 -14.36
C ASN A 372 0.19 -28.14 -14.41
N ASP A 373 0.60 -29.12 -15.22
CA ASP A 373 1.99 -29.51 -15.37
C ASP A 373 2.85 -28.37 -15.93
N ASP A 374 3.77 -27.87 -15.11
CA ASP A 374 4.71 -26.78 -15.39
C ASP A 374 4.07 -25.40 -15.63
N ALA A 375 2.76 -25.27 -15.42
CA ALA A 375 2.05 -24.00 -15.55
C ALA A 375 2.56 -22.97 -14.53
N PRO A 376 2.68 -21.67 -14.91
CA PRO A 376 3.04 -20.63 -13.96
C PRO A 376 1.96 -20.47 -12.89
N THR A 377 2.37 -20.08 -11.68
CA THR A 377 1.46 -19.91 -10.53
C THR A 377 0.54 -18.70 -10.65
N THR A 378 0.87 -17.78 -11.56
CA THR A 378 0.05 -16.61 -11.86
C THR A 378 -0.12 -16.42 -13.37
N ASP A 379 -1.17 -15.70 -13.76
CA ASP A 379 -1.45 -15.31 -15.13
C ASP A 379 -0.80 -13.95 -15.51
N TYR A 380 -1.19 -13.38 -16.64
CA TYR A 380 -0.68 -12.09 -17.13
C TYR A 380 -1.08 -10.88 -16.29
N ASP A 381 -2.19 -10.94 -15.55
CA ASP A 381 -2.66 -9.90 -14.64
C ASP A 381 -2.18 -10.13 -13.20
N ASP A 382 -1.27 -11.10 -13.00
CA ASP A 382 -0.81 -11.60 -11.71
C ASP A 382 -1.90 -12.31 -10.87
N ASN A 383 -3.01 -12.71 -11.47
CA ASN A 383 -4.04 -13.54 -10.82
C ASN A 383 -3.52 -14.95 -10.56
N ARG A 384 -4.00 -15.62 -9.51
CA ARG A 384 -3.60 -17.00 -9.18
C ARG A 384 -4.04 -17.99 -10.27
N ARG A 385 -3.29 -19.09 -10.39
CA ARG A 385 -3.62 -20.21 -11.28
C ARG A 385 -3.59 -21.56 -10.58
N PRO A 386 -4.50 -22.50 -10.91
CA PRO A 386 -5.74 -22.29 -11.68
C PRO A 386 -6.87 -21.70 -10.81
N PHE A 387 -7.84 -21.00 -11.41
CA PHE A 387 -9.10 -20.71 -10.71
C PHE A 387 -9.93 -21.99 -10.62
N GLY A 388 -10.16 -22.66 -11.75
CA GLY A 388 -10.81 -23.96 -11.81
C GLY A 388 -9.93 -25.16 -11.43
N SER A 389 -10.26 -26.32 -12.01
CA SER A 389 -9.57 -27.58 -11.70
C SER A 389 -8.23 -27.70 -12.43
N VAL A 390 -8.11 -27.05 -13.59
CA VAL A 390 -6.91 -27.00 -14.41
C VAL A 390 -6.77 -25.61 -15.04
N VAL A 391 -5.54 -25.23 -15.41
CA VAL A 391 -5.31 -23.90 -16.00
C VAL A 391 -6.00 -23.72 -17.35
N ASP A 392 -6.35 -22.48 -17.64
CA ASP A 392 -6.78 -22.07 -18.97
C ASP A 392 -5.61 -22.09 -19.96
N MET A 393 -5.92 -22.31 -21.24
CA MET A 393 -4.93 -22.08 -22.29
C MET A 393 -4.74 -20.57 -22.54
N GLY A 394 -3.52 -20.15 -22.81
CA GLY A 394 -3.17 -18.75 -23.06
C GLY A 394 -2.70 -18.01 -21.82
N VAL A 395 -2.70 -16.67 -21.89
CA VAL A 395 -2.00 -15.80 -20.93
C VAL A 395 -2.83 -15.40 -19.72
N TYR A 396 -4.16 -15.46 -19.81
CA TYR A 396 -5.09 -15.13 -18.72
C TYR A 396 -5.70 -16.38 -18.10
N GLU A 397 -6.06 -16.31 -16.83
CA GLU A 397 -6.91 -17.28 -16.15
C GLU A 397 -8.28 -16.64 -15.91
N MET A 398 -9.34 -17.23 -16.46
CA MET A 398 -10.68 -16.67 -16.41
C MET A 398 -11.48 -17.29 -15.27
N ASP A 399 -12.14 -16.42 -14.53
CA ASP A 399 -13.13 -16.80 -13.54
C ASP A 399 -14.53 -16.55 -14.08
N TYR A 400 -15.26 -17.64 -14.27
CA TYR A 400 -16.66 -17.66 -14.68
C TYR A 400 -17.52 -18.46 -13.69
N THR A 401 -16.98 -18.76 -12.52
CA THR A 401 -17.66 -19.51 -11.48
C THR A 401 -18.33 -18.51 -10.53
N PRO A 402 -19.67 -18.50 -10.41
CA PRO A 402 -20.31 -17.68 -9.41
C PRO A 402 -19.85 -18.07 -7.99
N PRO A 403 -19.80 -17.12 -7.06
CA PRO A 403 -19.60 -17.41 -5.65
C PRO A 403 -20.57 -18.46 -5.09
N GLU A 404 -20.18 -19.10 -3.99
CA GLU A 404 -21.04 -19.99 -3.23
C GLU A 404 -21.69 -19.23 -2.05
N ILE A 405 -23.02 -19.34 -1.90
CA ILE A 405 -23.74 -18.91 -0.69
C ILE A 405 -24.02 -20.14 0.18
N GLY A 406 -23.35 -20.19 1.33
CA GLY A 406 -23.35 -21.29 2.28
C GLY A 406 -24.41 -21.15 3.38
N SER A 407 -24.05 -21.54 4.62
CA SER A 407 -24.98 -21.64 5.75
C SER A 407 -25.72 -20.33 6.04
N GLN A 408 -27.03 -20.43 6.31
CA GLN A 408 -27.94 -19.30 6.55
C GLN A 408 -28.50 -19.36 7.97
N LEU A 409 -28.59 -18.20 8.63
CA LEU A 409 -29.17 -18.01 9.96
C LEU A 409 -30.08 -16.77 9.94
N PRO A 410 -31.33 -16.83 10.40
CA PRO A 410 -32.10 -18.04 10.70
C PRO A 410 -32.14 -19.01 9.52
N ALA A 411 -32.22 -20.30 9.82
CA ALA A 411 -32.27 -21.33 8.78
C ALA A 411 -33.58 -21.24 7.97
N ASP A 412 -33.56 -21.71 6.73
CA ASP A 412 -34.77 -21.77 5.91
C ASP A 412 -35.88 -22.59 6.59
N GLY A 413 -37.06 -21.98 6.76
CA GLY A 413 -38.22 -22.51 7.44
C GLY A 413 -38.18 -22.45 8.98
N GLU A 414 -37.18 -21.80 9.59
CA GLU A 414 -37.09 -21.69 11.06
C GLU A 414 -38.28 -20.91 11.65
N THR A 415 -38.78 -21.33 12.82
CA THR A 415 -39.95 -20.73 13.48
C THR A 415 -39.68 -20.36 14.93
N GLY A 416 -40.33 -19.33 15.44
CA GLY A 416 -40.13 -18.87 16.82
C GLY A 416 -38.87 -18.01 16.99
N VAL A 417 -38.42 -17.41 15.88
CA VAL A 417 -37.23 -16.56 15.83
C VAL A 417 -37.48 -15.27 16.61
N ASP A 418 -36.45 -14.79 17.31
CA ASP A 418 -36.49 -13.50 18.02
C ASP A 418 -36.73 -12.35 17.03
N ARG A 419 -37.47 -11.34 17.49
CA ARG A 419 -37.85 -10.16 16.69
C ARG A 419 -36.67 -9.28 16.33
N GLU A 420 -35.59 -9.37 17.11
CA GLU A 420 -34.36 -8.59 16.89
C GLU A 420 -33.26 -9.44 16.22
N ARG A 421 -33.60 -10.63 15.72
CA ARG A 421 -32.62 -11.55 15.16
C ARG A 421 -32.03 -11.01 13.85
N SER A 422 -30.71 -10.85 13.79
CA SER A 422 -29.98 -10.58 12.55
C SER A 422 -30.04 -11.77 11.58
N ILE A 423 -29.92 -11.48 10.28
CA ILE A 423 -29.89 -12.47 9.21
C ILE A 423 -28.45 -12.61 8.73
N SER A 424 -27.82 -13.76 8.93
CA SER A 424 -26.44 -14.02 8.52
C SER A 424 -26.35 -15.14 7.51
N PHE A 425 -25.39 -15.05 6.58
CA PHE A 425 -25.05 -16.14 5.67
C PHE A 425 -23.55 -16.15 5.36
N HIS A 426 -23.03 -17.33 5.03
CA HIS A 426 -21.66 -17.45 4.52
C HIS A 426 -21.67 -17.23 3.01
N ALA A 427 -20.71 -16.48 2.49
CA ALA A 427 -20.41 -16.40 1.08
C ALA A 427 -18.94 -16.72 0.87
N GLN A 428 -18.61 -17.45 -0.18
CA GLN A 428 -17.24 -17.82 -0.49
C GLN A 428 -17.03 -17.80 -1.98
N ASP A 429 -15.89 -17.29 -2.42
CA ASP A 429 -15.41 -17.54 -3.77
C ASP A 429 -13.92 -17.85 -3.69
N ASN A 430 -13.57 -19.11 -3.94
CA ASN A 430 -12.18 -19.53 -3.90
C ASN A 430 -11.40 -19.06 -5.12
N ASP A 431 -12.07 -18.58 -6.18
CA ASP A 431 -11.47 -18.20 -7.45
C ASP A 431 -10.86 -16.80 -7.37
N THR A 432 -11.53 -15.79 -7.90
CA THR A 432 -11.03 -14.41 -7.83
C THR A 432 -11.30 -13.77 -6.47
N GLY A 433 -12.29 -14.26 -5.72
CA GLY A 433 -12.67 -13.74 -4.42
C GLY A 433 -13.93 -12.87 -4.49
N LEU A 434 -14.52 -12.56 -3.33
CA LEU A 434 -15.75 -11.77 -3.28
C LEU A 434 -15.51 -10.27 -3.43
N ASP A 435 -16.37 -9.60 -4.20
CA ASP A 435 -16.49 -8.14 -4.15
C ASP A 435 -17.27 -7.75 -2.90
N THR A 436 -16.57 -7.14 -1.96
CA THR A 436 -17.12 -6.66 -0.69
C THR A 436 -17.54 -5.17 -0.74
N GLY A 437 -17.56 -4.59 -1.95
CA GLY A 437 -18.10 -3.26 -2.19
C GLY A 437 -19.60 -3.17 -1.91
N SER A 438 -20.06 -1.96 -1.57
CA SER A 438 -21.43 -1.67 -1.12
C SER A 438 -22.56 -2.02 -2.11
N ASP A 439 -22.25 -2.16 -3.40
CA ASP A 439 -23.23 -2.52 -4.45
C ASP A 439 -23.13 -3.99 -4.89
N ALA A 440 -22.10 -4.71 -4.44
CA ALA A 440 -21.81 -6.09 -4.82
C ALA A 440 -22.53 -7.12 -3.94
N ILE A 441 -22.83 -6.74 -2.70
CA ILE A 441 -23.59 -7.58 -1.77
C ILE A 441 -24.94 -6.93 -1.52
N VAL A 442 -25.98 -7.51 -2.09
CA VAL A 442 -27.35 -7.01 -2.00
C VAL A 442 -28.14 -7.93 -1.08
N VAL A 443 -28.66 -7.41 0.03
CA VAL A 443 -29.54 -8.13 0.94
C VAL A 443 -30.90 -7.44 1.00
N ASN A 444 -31.90 -8.05 0.38
CA ASN A 444 -33.29 -7.59 0.38
C ASN A 444 -34.11 -8.41 1.37
N VAL A 445 -34.58 -7.76 2.44
CA VAL A 445 -35.39 -8.40 3.46
C VAL A 445 -36.81 -7.86 3.40
N SER A 446 -37.80 -8.76 3.38
CA SER A 446 -39.20 -8.37 3.37
C SER A 446 -40.05 -9.21 4.32
N GLY A 447 -40.93 -8.55 5.05
CA GLY A 447 -41.90 -9.19 5.92
C GLY A 447 -43.30 -9.20 5.33
N SER A 448 -44.04 -10.28 5.57
CA SER A 448 -45.42 -10.45 5.11
C SER A 448 -46.41 -9.39 5.61
N VAL A 449 -46.06 -8.64 6.65
CA VAL A 449 -46.87 -7.56 7.25
C VAL A 449 -46.20 -6.19 7.10
N SER A 450 -44.88 -6.13 7.27
CA SER A 450 -44.07 -4.91 7.32
C SER A 450 -43.58 -4.41 5.95
N GLY A 451 -43.61 -5.25 4.91
CA GLY A 451 -43.04 -4.90 3.61
C GLY A 451 -41.52 -4.97 3.63
N SER A 452 -40.84 -4.09 2.86
CA SER A 452 -39.37 -4.03 2.88
C SER A 452 -38.86 -3.61 4.26
N VAL A 453 -37.88 -4.34 4.79
CA VAL A 453 -37.25 -4.07 6.08
C VAL A 453 -35.91 -3.38 5.84
N ALA A 454 -35.70 -2.24 6.50
CA ALA A 454 -34.42 -1.53 6.46
C ALA A 454 -33.44 -2.13 7.48
N GLY A 455 -32.17 -2.17 7.11
CA GLY A 455 -31.11 -2.71 7.95
C GLY A 455 -29.74 -2.45 7.35
N ASP A 456 -28.71 -2.66 8.17
CA ASP A 456 -27.31 -2.51 7.79
C ASP A 456 -26.71 -3.86 7.41
N ILE A 457 -25.76 -3.88 6.49
CA ILE A 457 -25.03 -5.08 6.09
C ILE A 457 -23.61 -4.99 6.68
N GLU A 458 -23.26 -5.98 7.47
CA GLU A 458 -21.93 -6.17 8.06
C GLU A 458 -21.25 -7.38 7.39
N ILE A 459 -19.96 -7.28 7.08
CA ILE A 459 -19.20 -8.34 6.40
C ILE A 459 -17.98 -8.68 7.28
N PHE A 460 -17.83 -9.95 7.65
CA PHE A 460 -16.77 -10.44 8.52
C PHE A 460 -15.97 -11.55 7.86
N PRO A 461 -14.63 -11.59 7.97
CA PRO A 461 -13.89 -12.81 7.67
C PRO A 461 -14.18 -13.90 8.73
N PRO A 462 -14.04 -15.19 8.43
CA PRO A 462 -14.20 -16.27 9.39
C PRO A 462 -13.22 -16.13 10.57
N THR A 463 -13.70 -16.47 11.78
CA THR A 463 -13.02 -16.20 13.06
C THR A 463 -12.01 -17.28 13.48
N ASP A 464 -11.91 -18.38 12.74
CA ASP A 464 -10.88 -19.40 12.96
C ASP A 464 -9.67 -19.07 12.10
N GLY A 465 -8.52 -18.77 12.73
CA GLY A 465 -7.26 -18.35 12.10
C GLY A 465 -6.58 -19.38 11.17
N ALA A 466 -7.32 -19.97 10.26
CA ALA A 466 -6.85 -20.61 9.04
C ALA A 466 -6.87 -19.57 7.91
N GLU A 467 -5.88 -19.65 7.02
CA GLU A 467 -5.73 -18.83 5.81
C GLU A 467 -6.84 -19.17 4.79
N VAL A 468 -8.10 -18.90 5.12
CA VAL A 468 -9.20 -18.90 4.14
C VAL A 468 -9.50 -17.43 3.87
N THR A 469 -8.81 -16.86 2.88
CA THR A 469 -8.93 -15.43 2.50
C THR A 469 -10.20 -15.11 1.72
N ASP A 470 -10.98 -16.14 1.41
CA ASP A 470 -11.92 -16.17 0.30
C ASP A 470 -13.36 -16.45 0.75
N GLU A 471 -13.58 -16.67 2.05
CA GLU A 471 -14.88 -16.86 2.70
C GLU A 471 -15.21 -15.66 3.61
N PHE A 472 -16.48 -15.27 3.64
CA PHE A 472 -17.01 -14.16 4.43
C PHE A 472 -18.35 -14.53 5.06
N ILE A 473 -18.59 -14.02 6.27
CA ILE A 473 -19.86 -14.05 6.96
C ILE A 473 -20.53 -12.69 6.77
N ILE A 474 -21.65 -12.66 6.06
CA ILE A 474 -22.42 -11.45 5.77
C ILE A 474 -23.63 -11.44 6.70
N THR A 475 -23.84 -10.35 7.43
CA THR A 475 -24.92 -10.19 8.41
C THR A 475 -25.74 -8.93 8.13
N PHE A 476 -27.03 -9.10 7.90
CA PHE A 476 -28.01 -8.04 7.85
C PHE A 476 -28.60 -7.80 9.25
N VAL A 477 -28.45 -6.57 9.75
CA VAL A 477 -28.93 -6.11 11.06
C VAL A 477 -30.16 -5.22 10.87
N PRO A 478 -31.37 -5.64 11.26
CA PRO A 478 -32.58 -4.85 11.04
C PRO A 478 -32.57 -3.58 11.92
N HIS A 479 -32.92 -2.42 11.36
CA HIS A 479 -33.01 -1.14 12.09
C HIS A 479 -34.17 -1.10 13.11
N SER A 480 -35.10 -2.05 13.03
CA SER A 480 -36.25 -2.14 13.93
C SER A 480 -36.69 -3.59 14.09
N PRO A 481 -37.21 -3.99 15.26
CA PRO A 481 -37.67 -5.36 15.48
C PRO A 481 -38.79 -5.76 14.52
N PHE A 482 -38.74 -7.00 14.00
CA PHE A 482 -39.81 -7.57 13.17
C PHE A 482 -41.15 -7.66 13.91
N SER A 483 -42.26 -7.79 13.20
CA SER A 483 -43.58 -7.95 13.84
C SER A 483 -43.77 -9.37 14.36
N TYR A 484 -44.51 -9.53 15.46
CA TYR A 484 -44.88 -10.86 15.97
C TYR A 484 -45.64 -11.67 14.91
N SER A 485 -45.41 -12.99 14.90
CA SER A 485 -46.06 -13.97 14.02
C SER A 485 -45.89 -13.68 12.51
N GLU A 486 -44.88 -12.89 12.13
CA GLU A 486 -44.60 -12.51 10.75
C GLU A 486 -43.69 -13.53 10.06
N VAL A 487 -43.97 -13.85 8.78
CA VAL A 487 -43.03 -14.56 7.90
C VAL A 487 -42.12 -13.54 7.21
N ILE A 488 -40.81 -13.74 7.34
CA ILE A 488 -39.75 -12.94 6.73
C ILE A 488 -39.16 -13.72 5.55
N THR A 489 -38.90 -13.02 4.44
CA THR A 489 -38.18 -13.51 3.26
C THR A 489 -36.89 -12.72 3.12
N ALA A 490 -35.77 -13.43 3.04
CA ALA A 490 -34.46 -12.86 2.72
C ALA A 490 -34.07 -13.28 1.30
N GLU A 491 -33.79 -12.30 0.44
CA GLU A 491 -33.21 -12.47 -0.89
C GLU A 491 -31.83 -11.82 -0.88
N VAL A 492 -30.79 -12.61 -1.09
CA VAL A 492 -29.40 -12.15 -1.05
C VAL A 492 -28.71 -12.43 -2.37
N SER A 493 -27.89 -11.50 -2.81
CA SER A 493 -27.01 -11.65 -3.97
C SER A 493 -25.59 -11.22 -3.60
N VAL A 494 -24.60 -11.99 -4.03
CA VAL A 494 -23.16 -11.71 -3.87
C VAL A 494 -22.49 -11.75 -5.24
N ILE A 495 -21.51 -10.87 -5.44
CA ILE A 495 -20.74 -10.76 -6.69
C ILE A 495 -19.26 -11.03 -6.37
N ASP A 496 -18.54 -11.70 -7.27
CA ASP A 496 -17.07 -11.84 -7.19
C ASP A 496 -16.31 -10.61 -7.74
N ILE A 497 -14.98 -10.62 -7.66
CA ILE A 497 -14.10 -9.58 -8.25
C ILE A 497 -13.57 -9.99 -9.63
N ALA A 498 -14.18 -10.98 -10.28
CA ALA A 498 -13.74 -11.45 -11.59
C ALA A 498 -13.80 -10.32 -12.63
N TYR A 499 -12.99 -10.44 -13.68
CA TYR A 499 -12.98 -9.45 -14.76
C TYR A 499 -14.37 -9.24 -15.39
N GLU A 500 -15.12 -10.33 -15.57
CA GLU A 500 -16.56 -10.30 -15.83
C GLU A 500 -17.26 -10.80 -14.55
N PRO A 501 -17.76 -9.90 -13.68
CA PRO A 501 -18.22 -10.31 -12.37
C PRO A 501 -19.38 -11.30 -12.41
N ASN A 502 -19.29 -12.40 -11.68
CA ASN A 502 -20.34 -13.42 -11.58
C ASN A 502 -21.17 -13.20 -10.31
N THR A 503 -22.48 -13.43 -10.40
CA THR A 503 -23.41 -13.21 -9.29
C THR A 503 -24.03 -14.52 -8.84
N ALA A 504 -24.01 -14.76 -7.54
CA ALA A 504 -24.79 -15.81 -6.90
C ALA A 504 -25.96 -15.20 -6.13
N THR A 505 -27.15 -15.81 -6.25
CA THR A 505 -28.37 -15.36 -5.55
C THR A 505 -28.98 -16.50 -4.77
N SER A 506 -29.42 -16.24 -3.55
CA SER A 506 -30.14 -17.18 -2.69
C SER A 506 -31.36 -16.53 -2.04
N ILE A 507 -32.43 -17.28 -1.87
CA ILE A 507 -33.70 -16.80 -1.28
C ILE A 507 -34.21 -17.83 -0.27
N TRP A 508 -34.52 -17.39 0.95
CA TRP A 508 -35.07 -18.24 2.00
C TRP A 508 -36.04 -17.50 2.92
N THR A 509 -36.77 -18.25 3.76
CA THR A 509 -37.81 -17.69 4.66
C THR A 509 -37.70 -18.17 6.09
N PHE A 510 -38.17 -17.39 7.07
CA PHE A 510 -38.30 -17.79 8.48
C PHE A 510 -39.47 -17.07 9.17
N THR A 511 -39.89 -17.51 10.36
CA THR A 511 -41.08 -17.01 11.07
C THR A 511 -40.76 -16.52 12.48
N ILE A 512 -41.18 -15.29 12.78
CA ILE A 512 -41.02 -14.63 14.08
C ILE A 512 -41.99 -15.21 15.12
N GLY A 513 -41.55 -15.27 16.38
CA GLY A 513 -42.37 -15.77 17.50
C GLY A 513 -43.68 -15.02 17.73
N ASP A 514 -44.55 -15.59 18.55
CA ASP A 514 -45.85 -15.00 18.92
C ASP A 514 -45.72 -13.94 20.04
N GLU A 515 -46.68 -13.01 20.12
CA GLU A 515 -46.70 -11.95 21.14
C GLU A 515 -46.84 -12.52 22.57
N PRO A 516 -45.94 -12.15 23.52
CA PRO A 516 -46.04 -12.60 24.90
C PRO A 516 -47.27 -12.01 25.58
N ARG A 517 -48.03 -12.85 26.29
CA ARG A 517 -49.22 -12.41 27.02
C ARG A 517 -48.81 -11.58 28.25
N PRO A 518 -49.48 -10.44 28.55
CA PRO A 518 -49.16 -9.64 29.72
C PRO A 518 -49.39 -10.43 31.03
N GLU A 519 -48.40 -10.42 31.91
CA GLU A 519 -48.53 -10.95 33.27
C GLU A 519 -49.34 -10.00 34.17
N PRO A 520 -50.10 -10.52 35.16
CA PRO A 520 -50.92 -9.69 36.05
C PRO A 520 -50.07 -8.97 37.11
N ASP A 521 -50.33 -7.66 37.31
CA ASP A 521 -49.66 -6.78 38.31
C ASP A 521 -49.71 -7.33 39.75
N PRO A 522 -48.62 -7.19 40.55
CA PRO A 522 -48.63 -7.51 41.98
C PRO A 522 -49.10 -6.32 42.86
N GLU A 523 -49.88 -6.61 43.90
CA GLU A 523 -50.36 -5.64 44.92
C GLU A 523 -49.20 -5.09 45.81
N PRO A 524 -49.33 -3.86 46.37
CA PRO A 524 -48.28 -3.26 47.20
C PRO A 524 -48.34 -3.71 48.68
N ASP A 525 -47.19 -4.10 49.23
CA ASP A 525 -47.00 -4.45 50.66
C ASP A 525 -46.41 -3.25 51.43
N PRO A 526 -46.99 -2.81 52.57
CA PRO A 526 -46.47 -1.72 53.38
C PRO A 526 -45.71 -2.28 54.59
N ASP A 527 -44.39 -2.47 54.48
CA ASP A 527 -43.44 -2.48 55.60
C ASP A 527 -42.03 -2.91 55.11
N ASN A 528 -41.11 -1.97 54.91
CA ASN A 528 -39.71 -2.16 55.33
C ASN A 528 -38.86 -0.89 55.17
N GLU A 529 -38.38 -0.39 56.31
CA GLU A 529 -37.22 0.49 56.42
C GLU A 529 -35.92 -0.32 56.30
N GLU A 530 -34.91 0.33 55.69
CA GLU A 530 -33.45 0.10 55.73
C GLU A 530 -32.88 -1.29 56.05
N THR A 531 -32.05 -1.81 55.13
CA THR A 531 -30.71 -2.31 55.47
C THR A 531 -29.83 -2.41 54.24
N GLU A 532 -28.69 -1.71 54.27
CA GLU A 532 -27.51 -2.01 53.45
C GLU A 532 -27.04 -3.45 53.72
N ASN A 533 -26.82 -4.24 52.67
CA ASN A 533 -25.63 -5.09 52.63
C ASN A 533 -25.26 -5.51 51.21
N GLN A 534 -23.96 -5.40 50.98
CA GLN A 534 -23.21 -5.87 49.84
C GLN A 534 -23.43 -7.37 49.63
N ASN A 535 -23.64 -7.78 48.37
CA ASN A 535 -22.95 -8.94 47.83
C ASN A 535 -22.94 -8.91 46.30
N GLN A 536 -21.71 -8.98 45.82
CA GLN A 536 -21.30 -9.25 44.46
C GLN A 536 -22.02 -10.49 43.92
N ASN A 537 -22.56 -10.38 42.71
CA ASN A 537 -22.45 -11.46 41.73
C ASN A 537 -22.24 -10.82 40.37
N GLN A 538 -21.01 -11.01 39.90
CA GLN A 538 -20.57 -10.83 38.53
C GLN A 538 -21.54 -11.56 37.59
N ASN A 539 -22.15 -10.79 36.71
CA ASN A 539 -22.56 -11.18 35.36
C ASN A 539 -22.87 -9.87 34.64
N GLN A 540 -21.82 -9.09 34.36
CA GLN A 540 -21.90 -8.08 33.32
C GLN A 540 -22.04 -8.86 32.00
N LEU A 541 -23.20 -8.72 31.39
CA LEU A 541 -23.43 -9.02 29.99
C LEU A 541 -22.35 -8.28 29.17
N PRO A 542 -21.74 -8.89 28.14
CA PRO A 542 -20.78 -8.18 27.30
C PRO A 542 -21.51 -7.02 26.62
N ALA A 543 -21.05 -5.80 26.88
CA ALA A 543 -21.52 -4.60 26.21
C ALA A 543 -21.04 -4.60 24.74
N PRO A 544 -21.80 -4.03 23.80
CA PRO A 544 -21.36 -3.84 22.42
C PRO A 544 -20.19 -2.85 22.36
N GLU A 545 -19.11 -3.20 21.65
CA GLU A 545 -17.89 -2.40 21.53
C GLU A 545 -17.98 -1.45 20.31
N ASN A 546 -18.07 -0.12 20.52
CA ASN A 546 -18.13 0.86 19.41
C ASN A 546 -16.89 1.76 19.25
N GLY A 547 -15.86 1.66 20.10
CA GLY A 547 -14.62 2.44 19.95
C GLY A 547 -13.51 1.69 19.21
N PHE A 548 -12.74 2.39 18.36
CA PHE A 548 -11.61 1.78 17.65
C PHE A 548 -10.37 2.69 17.53
N ILE A 549 -9.22 2.04 17.36
CA ILE A 549 -7.89 2.62 17.18
C ILE A 549 -7.46 2.43 15.73
N VAL A 550 -7.16 3.52 15.02
CA VAL A 550 -6.54 3.50 13.70
C VAL A 550 -5.04 3.69 13.84
N THR A 551 -4.28 2.83 13.19
CA THR A 551 -2.84 2.98 13.07
C THR A 551 -2.46 3.18 11.61
N SER A 552 -1.46 4.02 11.38
CA SER A 552 -0.87 4.25 10.05
C SER A 552 0.66 4.35 10.14
N PRO A 553 1.43 4.11 9.08
CA PRO A 553 2.89 4.22 9.17
C PRO A 553 3.37 5.68 9.18
N ALA A 554 4.09 6.09 10.24
CA ALA A 554 4.62 7.45 10.42
C ALA A 554 5.96 7.71 9.69
N GLY A 555 6.54 6.71 9.01
CA GLY A 555 7.74 6.92 8.19
C GLY A 555 8.34 5.64 7.59
N SER A 556 8.73 5.73 6.31
CA SER A 556 9.39 4.70 5.48
C SER A 556 8.66 3.36 5.35
N GLY A 557 7.42 3.24 5.87
CA GLY A 557 6.54 2.09 5.71
C GLY A 557 5.62 2.24 4.49
N GLY A 558 4.97 1.13 4.11
CA GLY A 558 3.90 1.15 3.11
C GLY A 558 2.60 1.78 3.65
N PRO A 559 1.62 2.12 2.82
CA PRO A 559 0.36 2.74 3.24
C PRO A 559 -0.63 1.74 3.86
N HIS A 560 -0.17 0.81 4.71
CA HIS A 560 -1.05 -0.18 5.36
C HIS A 560 -1.71 0.45 6.58
N TYR A 561 -3.02 0.63 6.55
CA TYR A 561 -3.81 1.12 7.67
C TYR A 561 -4.44 -0.06 8.39
N ARG A 562 -4.50 -0.01 9.72
CA ARG A 562 -5.04 -1.09 10.55
C ARG A 562 -5.92 -0.52 11.66
N LEU A 563 -7.12 -1.05 11.79
CA LEU A 563 -8.10 -0.71 12.80
C LEU A 563 -8.12 -1.80 13.87
N TYR A 564 -8.13 -1.39 15.13
CA TYR A 564 -8.13 -2.28 16.28
C TYR A 564 -9.21 -1.88 17.27
N LYS A 565 -9.78 -2.86 17.97
CA LYS A 565 -10.48 -2.64 19.23
C LYS A 565 -9.50 -2.21 20.32
N ALA A 566 -10.03 -1.68 21.44
CA ALA A 566 -9.22 -1.30 22.60
C ALA A 566 -8.38 -2.47 23.16
N ASP A 567 -8.87 -3.70 23.00
CA ASP A 567 -8.20 -4.91 23.46
C ASP A 567 -7.02 -5.37 22.58
N GLY A 568 -6.85 -4.75 21.40
CA GLY A 568 -5.87 -5.09 20.39
C GLY A 568 -6.36 -6.10 19.34
N THR A 569 -7.63 -6.49 19.36
CA THR A 569 -8.26 -7.27 18.30
C THR A 569 -8.29 -6.46 17.02
N LEU A 570 -7.72 -7.00 15.94
CA LEU A 570 -7.75 -6.37 14.62
C LEU A 570 -9.18 -6.41 14.06
N LEU A 571 -9.74 -5.25 13.74
CA LEU A 571 -11.05 -5.08 13.09
C LEU A 571 -10.93 -5.15 11.57
N SER A 572 -9.98 -4.40 11.01
CA SER A 572 -9.77 -4.28 9.57
C SER A 572 -8.33 -3.88 9.27
N SER A 573 -7.85 -4.23 8.08
CA SER A 573 -6.61 -3.70 7.54
C SER A 573 -6.66 -3.56 6.04
N PHE A 574 -6.12 -2.47 5.51
CA PHE A 574 -6.16 -2.19 4.07
C PHE A 574 -5.03 -1.25 3.65
N PHE A 575 -4.64 -1.30 2.38
CA PHE A 575 -3.71 -0.32 1.81
C PHE A 575 -4.50 0.86 1.25
N ALA A 576 -4.39 2.05 1.86
CA ALA A 576 -5.15 3.21 1.40
C ALA A 576 -4.57 3.85 0.13
N TYR A 577 -3.33 3.51 -0.22
CA TYR A 577 -2.64 3.98 -1.42
C TYR A 577 -1.94 2.79 -2.07
N ASP A 578 -1.27 3.03 -3.20
CA ASP A 578 -0.44 2.02 -3.85
C ASP A 578 0.47 1.32 -2.82
N GLN A 579 0.35 0.00 -2.72
CA GLN A 579 1.01 -0.80 -1.68
C GLN A 579 2.55 -0.73 -1.74
N TYR A 580 3.13 -0.32 -2.87
CA TYR A 580 4.57 -0.13 -3.05
C TYR A 580 5.03 1.28 -2.68
N LEU A 581 4.10 2.23 -2.50
CA LEU A 581 4.41 3.56 -2.01
C LEU A 581 5.08 3.47 -0.63
N ARG A 582 6.10 4.29 -0.38
CA ARG A 582 6.78 4.36 0.93
C ARG A 582 6.77 5.79 1.42
N GLY A 583 6.39 5.99 2.67
CA GLY A 583 6.28 7.33 3.22
C GLY A 583 5.75 7.39 4.63
N GLY A 584 5.39 8.60 5.04
CA GLY A 584 4.61 8.85 6.26
C GLY A 584 3.17 9.09 5.89
N PHE A 585 2.26 8.52 6.67
CA PHE A 585 0.83 8.49 6.42
C PHE A 585 0.09 8.82 7.71
N LYS A 586 -1.01 9.55 7.60
CA LYS A 586 -1.92 9.84 8.71
C LYS A 586 -3.32 9.34 8.38
N ALA A 587 -4.07 8.99 9.41
CA ALA A 587 -5.50 8.82 9.34
C ALA A 587 -6.16 9.55 10.50
N PHE A 588 -7.44 9.88 10.38
CA PHE A 588 -8.28 10.24 11.51
C PHE A 588 -9.72 9.78 11.21
N PRO A 589 -10.42 9.17 12.18
CA PRO A 589 -11.83 8.82 12.03
C PRO A 589 -12.71 10.07 11.94
N ALA A 590 -13.70 10.11 11.06
CA ALA A 590 -14.66 11.20 10.96
C ALA A 590 -16.03 10.69 10.45
N ASN A 591 -17.12 11.09 11.09
CA ASN A 591 -18.48 10.81 10.63
C ASN A 591 -18.86 11.80 9.52
N ILE A 592 -18.51 11.50 8.27
CA ILE A 592 -18.71 12.43 7.14
C ILE A 592 -20.07 12.24 6.46
N ASN A 593 -20.72 11.09 6.63
CA ASN A 593 -21.96 10.74 5.92
C ASN A 593 -23.22 10.78 6.81
N GLY A 594 -23.08 10.85 8.13
CA GLY A 594 -24.19 10.92 9.09
C GLY A 594 -24.94 9.61 9.31
N VAL A 595 -24.37 8.47 8.90
CA VAL A 595 -24.89 7.13 9.24
C VAL A 595 -23.93 6.49 10.25
N GLY A 596 -24.45 5.71 11.21
CA GLY A 596 -23.72 5.31 12.42
C GLY A 596 -22.33 4.71 12.15
N GLY A 597 -21.30 5.33 12.73
CA GLY A 597 -19.90 4.94 12.65
C GLY A 597 -19.03 6.06 12.05
N ASP A 598 -17.75 6.14 12.44
CA ASP A 598 -16.82 7.07 11.79
C ASP A 598 -16.15 6.41 10.57
N GLU A 599 -16.05 7.15 9.46
CA GLU A 599 -15.22 6.82 8.31
C GLU A 599 -13.74 7.09 8.58
N ILE A 600 -12.84 6.46 7.81
CA ILE A 600 -11.40 6.63 7.93
C ILE A 600 -10.89 7.61 6.89
N ILE A 601 -10.50 8.80 7.33
CA ILE A 601 -9.94 9.82 6.44
C ILE A 601 -8.43 9.69 6.43
N THR A 602 -7.84 9.41 5.27
CA THR A 602 -6.40 9.26 5.10
C THR A 602 -5.80 10.47 4.40
N ILE A 603 -4.66 10.93 4.92
CA ILE A 603 -3.87 11.98 4.29
C ILE A 603 -2.38 11.62 4.22
N PRO A 604 -1.72 11.91 3.09
CA PRO A 604 -0.31 11.65 2.91
C PRO A 604 0.59 12.67 3.62
N GLY A 605 1.72 12.18 4.10
CA GLY A 605 2.80 12.97 4.69
C GLY A 605 3.76 13.57 3.65
N TRP A 606 4.95 13.95 4.11
CA TRP A 606 5.97 14.60 3.29
C TRP A 606 6.47 13.68 2.17
N GLY A 607 6.78 14.25 1.00
CA GLY A 607 7.31 13.53 -0.17
C GLY A 607 6.24 12.85 -1.04
N LEU A 608 4.97 12.94 -0.65
CA LEU A 608 3.85 12.30 -1.34
C LEU A 608 2.87 13.34 -1.90
N GLY A 609 2.17 13.01 -2.99
CA GLY A 609 1.14 13.88 -3.57
C GLY A 609 -0.07 14.07 -2.64
N PRO A 610 -0.80 15.19 -2.69
CA PRO A 610 -1.83 15.54 -1.71
C PRO A 610 -3.17 14.87 -1.99
N HIS A 611 -3.18 13.54 -2.06
CA HIS A 611 -4.36 12.73 -2.34
C HIS A 611 -5.07 12.37 -1.02
N LEU A 612 -6.14 13.09 -0.69
CA LEU A 612 -7.01 12.70 0.42
C LEU A 612 -7.92 11.57 -0.03
N ARG A 613 -8.11 10.58 0.82
CA ARG A 613 -9.06 9.49 0.59
C ARG A 613 -9.88 9.24 1.84
N ALA A 614 -11.12 8.81 1.66
CA ALA A 614 -12.02 8.41 2.73
C ALA A 614 -12.43 6.97 2.53
N PHE A 615 -12.45 6.19 3.62
CA PHE A 615 -12.81 4.78 3.61
C PHE A 615 -13.86 4.48 4.65
N THR A 616 -14.61 3.42 4.46
CA THR A 616 -15.38 2.79 5.55
C THR A 616 -14.41 2.20 6.58
N GLN A 617 -14.92 1.77 7.74
CA GLN A 617 -14.11 1.03 8.72
C GLN A 617 -13.63 -0.33 8.17
N SER A 618 -14.36 -0.92 7.23
CA SER A 618 -13.93 -2.14 6.53
C SER A 618 -12.79 -1.89 5.53
N GLY A 619 -12.46 -0.65 5.20
CA GLY A 619 -11.42 -0.30 4.25
C GLY A 619 -11.88 -0.14 2.80
N GLN A 620 -13.20 -0.12 2.56
CA GLN A 620 -13.77 0.21 1.25
C GLN A 620 -13.61 1.71 0.98
N GLU A 621 -13.07 2.08 -0.19
CA GLU A 621 -12.94 3.49 -0.57
C GLU A 621 -14.32 4.10 -0.81
N ILE A 622 -14.62 5.20 -0.12
CA ILE A 622 -15.84 5.99 -0.27
C ILE A 622 -15.62 7.05 -1.36
N THR A 623 -14.50 7.77 -1.28
CA THR A 623 -14.16 8.82 -2.24
C THR A 623 -12.69 9.22 -2.09
N SER A 624 -12.11 9.76 -3.17
CA SER A 624 -10.76 10.33 -3.12
C SER A 624 -10.53 11.41 -4.16
N PHE A 625 -9.62 12.35 -3.85
CA PHE A 625 -9.29 13.45 -4.75
C PHE A 625 -8.01 14.20 -4.31
N MET A 626 -7.40 14.94 -5.24
CA MET A 626 -6.25 15.80 -4.96
C MET A 626 -6.73 17.09 -4.27
N ILE A 627 -6.36 17.29 -3.01
CA ILE A 627 -6.82 18.45 -2.23
C ILE A 627 -5.98 19.71 -2.42
N TYR A 628 -4.80 19.61 -3.05
CA TYR A 628 -3.93 20.72 -3.46
C TYR A 628 -3.38 20.46 -4.87
N ASP A 629 -2.44 21.29 -5.35
CA ASP A 629 -1.75 21.07 -6.61
C ASP A 629 -1.15 19.63 -6.66
N PRO A 630 -1.39 18.84 -7.73
CA PRO A 630 -0.88 17.47 -7.82
C PRO A 630 0.64 17.34 -7.72
N GLY A 631 1.42 18.40 -7.96
CA GLY A 631 2.87 18.47 -7.76
C GLY A 631 3.31 18.85 -6.34
N PHE A 632 2.39 19.20 -5.44
CA PHE A 632 2.72 19.53 -4.05
C PHE A 632 3.21 18.29 -3.28
N ARG A 633 4.30 18.42 -2.50
CA ARG A 633 4.92 17.32 -1.74
C ARG A 633 5.21 17.64 -0.28
N GLY A 634 4.70 18.77 0.22
CA GLY A 634 5.00 19.26 1.57
C GLY A 634 4.21 18.58 2.70
N GLY A 635 3.43 17.54 2.41
CA GLY A 635 2.61 16.78 3.35
C GLY A 635 1.43 17.56 3.94
N LEU A 636 0.56 16.87 4.67
CA LEU A 636 -0.73 17.41 5.12
C LEU A 636 -0.97 17.26 6.62
N GLN A 637 -1.67 18.24 7.21
CA GLN A 637 -2.35 18.13 8.49
C GLN A 637 -3.86 18.05 8.24
N GLY A 638 -4.56 17.33 9.12
CA GLY A 638 -6.00 17.12 9.07
C GLY A 638 -6.64 17.35 10.44
N ALA A 639 -7.88 17.80 10.44
CA ALA A 639 -8.77 17.87 11.59
C ALA A 639 -10.22 17.70 11.11
N LYS A 640 -11.15 17.53 12.06
CA LYS A 640 -12.58 17.36 11.81
C LYS A 640 -13.43 18.16 12.79
N ALA A 641 -14.63 18.56 12.39
CA ALA A 641 -15.65 19.13 13.26
C ALA A 641 -16.98 19.27 12.48
N ASP A 642 -18.11 19.11 13.15
CA ASP A 642 -19.42 19.50 12.62
C ASP A 642 -19.61 21.02 12.82
N PHE A 643 -19.30 21.81 11.79
CA PHE A 643 -19.41 23.27 11.86
C PHE A 643 -20.82 23.78 11.55
N ASP A 644 -21.62 23.05 10.76
CA ASP A 644 -22.96 23.50 10.39
C ASP A 644 -24.11 22.87 11.19
N GLY A 645 -23.78 21.99 12.14
CA GLY A 645 -24.69 21.38 13.09
C GLY A 645 -25.61 20.34 12.46
N ASP A 646 -25.22 19.77 11.31
CA ASP A 646 -26.02 18.77 10.60
C ASP A 646 -25.79 17.33 11.08
N GLY A 647 -24.92 17.15 12.09
CA GLY A 647 -24.54 15.87 12.66
C GLY A 647 -23.46 15.15 11.86
N ARG A 648 -22.89 15.79 10.83
CA ARG A 648 -21.79 15.28 10.01
C ARG A 648 -20.58 16.19 10.16
N GLU A 649 -19.40 15.59 10.23
CA GLU A 649 -18.15 16.32 10.39
C GLU A 649 -17.60 16.78 9.04
N GLU A 650 -17.23 18.06 8.98
CA GLU A 650 -16.40 18.58 7.90
C GLU A 650 -14.92 18.24 8.11
N ILE A 651 -14.20 18.15 6.99
CA ILE A 651 -12.78 17.83 6.95
C ILE A 651 -11.96 19.10 6.71
N ILE A 652 -11.04 19.39 7.61
CA ILE A 652 -10.14 20.54 7.52
C ILE A 652 -8.75 20.03 7.14
N THR A 653 -8.12 20.67 6.16
CA THR A 653 -6.75 20.33 5.76
C THR A 653 -5.86 21.56 5.67
N ALA A 654 -4.56 21.38 5.93
CA ALA A 654 -3.55 22.40 5.71
C ALA A 654 -2.19 21.79 5.33
N PRO A 655 -1.34 22.48 4.54
CA PRO A 655 0.03 22.07 4.28
C PRO A 655 0.88 21.93 5.55
N SER A 656 1.67 20.85 5.64
CA SER A 656 2.61 20.63 6.75
C SER A 656 3.92 21.41 6.60
N GLY A 657 4.27 21.80 5.38
CA GLY A 657 5.42 22.62 4.98
C GLY A 657 5.45 22.80 3.45
N GLU A 658 6.43 23.55 2.93
CA GLU A 658 6.72 23.82 1.50
C GLU A 658 5.57 24.39 0.63
N GLY A 659 4.39 24.59 1.20
CA GLY A 659 3.22 25.20 0.59
C GLY A 659 2.80 26.46 1.34
N GLY A 660 2.00 27.33 0.72
CA GLY A 660 1.41 28.48 1.42
C GLY A 660 0.54 28.03 2.61
N PRO A 661 0.20 28.92 3.56
CA PRO A 661 -0.56 28.57 4.76
C PRO A 661 -2.06 28.51 4.46
N GLN A 662 -2.42 27.83 3.37
CA GLN A 662 -3.78 27.68 2.92
C GLN A 662 -4.49 26.63 3.76
N VAL A 663 -5.61 26.99 4.35
CA VAL A 663 -6.54 26.05 4.98
C VAL A 663 -7.69 25.80 4.01
N ARG A 664 -8.09 24.55 3.85
CA ARG A 664 -9.27 24.14 3.06
C ARG A 664 -10.20 23.31 3.93
N VAL A 665 -11.49 23.62 3.85
CA VAL A 665 -12.57 22.93 4.58
C VAL A 665 -13.49 22.29 3.57
N PHE A 666 -13.74 21.00 3.74
CA PHE A 666 -14.51 20.17 2.84
C PHE A 666 -15.72 19.57 3.56
N ARG A 667 -16.83 19.46 2.85
CA ARG A 667 -18.02 18.73 3.30
C ARG A 667 -18.32 17.59 2.35
N TYR A 668 -18.73 16.45 2.88
CA TYR A 668 -19.15 15.31 2.08
C TYR A 668 -20.67 15.36 1.81
N ARG A 669 -21.06 15.37 0.53
CA ARG A 669 -22.47 15.31 0.08
C ARG A 669 -22.57 14.52 -1.21
N ASN A 670 -23.63 13.70 -1.34
CA ASN A 670 -23.95 12.98 -2.58
C ASN A 670 -22.78 12.19 -3.18
N GLY A 671 -21.96 11.53 -2.35
CA GLY A 671 -20.84 10.74 -2.83
C GLY A 671 -19.52 11.50 -3.02
N VAL A 672 -19.49 12.82 -2.84
CA VAL A 672 -18.31 13.65 -3.14
C VAL A 672 -18.01 14.67 -2.05
N PHE A 673 -16.74 15.07 -1.95
CA PHE A 673 -16.34 16.22 -1.13
C PHE A 673 -16.44 17.53 -1.91
N GLU A 674 -17.11 18.51 -1.32
CA GLU A 674 -17.24 19.87 -1.82
C GLU A 674 -16.43 20.82 -0.93
N ILE A 675 -15.75 21.80 -1.53
CA ILE A 675 -15.08 22.86 -0.75
C ILE A 675 -16.16 23.77 -0.16
N VAL A 676 -16.25 23.80 1.18
CA VAL A 676 -17.06 24.79 1.91
C VAL A 676 -16.38 26.14 1.83
N THR A 677 -15.09 26.19 2.18
CA THR A 677 -14.29 27.41 2.14
C THR A 677 -12.80 27.13 2.13
N GLN A 678 -12.03 28.12 1.72
CA GLN A 678 -10.58 28.10 1.74
C GLN A 678 -10.03 29.51 1.96
N PHE A 679 -8.97 29.62 2.75
CA PHE A 679 -8.35 30.92 3.04
C PHE A 679 -6.88 30.76 3.43
N MET A 680 -6.11 31.86 3.34
CA MET A 680 -4.73 31.89 3.82
C MET A 680 -4.74 32.25 5.31
N ALA A 681 -4.41 31.30 6.18
CA ALA A 681 -4.37 31.51 7.63
C ALA A 681 -3.25 32.47 8.04
N TYR A 682 -2.19 32.59 7.23
CA TYR A 682 -1.06 33.51 7.44
C TYR A 682 -0.62 34.15 6.12
N SER A 683 0.50 34.87 6.13
CA SER A 683 1.05 35.50 4.91
C SER A 683 1.32 34.46 3.82
N ASN A 684 0.95 34.75 2.58
CA ASN A 684 1.09 33.82 1.45
C ASN A 684 2.55 33.48 1.09
N VAL A 685 3.53 34.25 1.58
CA VAL A 685 4.98 33.97 1.43
C VAL A 685 5.53 33.09 2.56
N PHE A 686 4.71 32.73 3.56
CA PHE A 686 5.11 31.81 4.61
C PHE A 686 4.86 30.37 4.15
N HIS A 687 5.94 29.58 4.06
CA HIS A 687 5.89 28.20 3.56
C HIS A 687 6.18 27.16 4.64
N GLY A 688 6.13 27.55 5.91
CA GLY A 688 6.47 26.68 7.04
C GLY A 688 5.38 25.70 7.45
N GLY A 689 4.22 25.73 6.80
CA GLY A 689 3.05 24.89 7.12
C GLY A 689 2.25 25.35 8.35
N VAL A 690 1.09 24.75 8.54
CA VAL A 690 0.11 25.12 9.57
C VAL A 690 -0.31 23.87 10.35
N ASN A 691 -0.33 23.98 11.69
CA ASN A 691 -0.93 23.00 12.58
C ASN A 691 -2.35 23.48 12.92
N ILE A 692 -3.29 22.55 13.03
CA ILE A 692 -4.72 22.85 13.18
C ILE A 692 -5.33 22.01 14.31
N ALA A 693 -6.36 22.55 14.96
CA ALA A 693 -7.22 21.88 15.94
C ALA A 693 -8.61 22.51 15.92
N THR A 694 -9.60 21.82 16.50
CA THR A 694 -11.01 22.25 16.56
C THR A 694 -11.59 22.00 17.94
N GLY A 695 -12.44 22.90 18.45
CA GLY A 695 -13.14 22.73 19.72
C GLY A 695 -14.13 23.87 19.97
N ASP A 696 -15.19 23.64 20.76
CA ASP A 696 -16.18 24.67 21.11
C ASP A 696 -15.66 25.58 22.23
N LEU A 697 -14.89 26.61 21.88
CA LEU A 697 -14.29 27.54 22.84
C LEU A 697 -15.29 28.63 23.28
N THR A 698 -16.35 28.87 22.49
CA THR A 698 -17.36 29.89 22.79
C THR A 698 -18.56 29.35 23.59
N GLY A 699 -18.75 28.04 23.64
CA GLY A 699 -19.86 27.35 24.31
C GLY A 699 -21.19 27.51 23.57
N ASP A 700 -21.15 27.69 22.25
CA ASP A 700 -22.35 27.86 21.43
C ASP A 700 -22.80 26.56 20.73
N GLY A 701 -22.07 25.46 20.97
CA GLY A 701 -22.30 24.15 20.38
C GLY A 701 -21.64 23.97 19.01
N VAL A 702 -20.98 24.99 18.46
CA VAL A 702 -20.27 24.94 17.17
C VAL A 702 -18.77 25.09 17.42
N PRO A 703 -17.93 24.12 17.00
CA PRO A 703 -16.49 24.22 17.21
C PRO A 703 -15.85 25.41 16.47
N GLU A 704 -14.90 26.08 17.10
CA GLU A 704 -13.97 27.00 16.45
C GLU A 704 -12.81 26.25 15.79
N LEU A 705 -12.23 26.83 14.73
CA LEU A 705 -11.00 26.37 14.09
C LEU A 705 -9.79 27.15 14.64
N ILE A 706 -8.80 26.43 15.15
CA ILE A 706 -7.55 27.01 15.68
C ILE A 706 -6.41 26.68 14.74
N THR A 707 -5.61 27.68 14.37
CA THR A 707 -4.41 27.50 13.54
C THR A 707 -3.16 28.04 14.25
N VAL A 708 -2.01 27.40 14.02
CA VAL A 708 -0.69 27.92 14.43
C VAL A 708 0.38 27.60 13.39
N PRO A 709 1.35 28.49 13.11
CA PRO A 709 2.46 28.18 12.22
C PRO A 709 3.31 27.02 12.72
N ARG A 710 3.80 26.18 11.81
CA ARG A 710 4.73 25.08 12.11
C ARG A 710 6.18 25.54 12.02
N TYR A 711 6.90 25.19 10.95
CA TYR A 711 8.34 25.40 10.84
C TYR A 711 8.66 26.87 10.54
N GLY A 712 9.59 27.49 11.27
CA GLY A 712 10.06 28.84 10.96
C GLY A 712 9.07 29.97 11.27
N GLY A 713 7.82 29.66 11.63
CA GLY A 713 6.80 30.64 12.00
C GLY A 713 6.80 30.92 13.51
N SER A 714 6.40 32.13 13.91
CA SER A 714 6.17 32.43 15.32
C SER A 714 4.96 31.65 15.84
N ALA A 715 4.89 31.38 17.14
CA ALA A 715 3.74 30.74 17.79
C ALA A 715 2.54 31.71 17.89
N ASN A 716 2.07 32.20 16.74
CA ASN A 716 0.94 33.08 16.58
C ASN A 716 -0.32 32.22 16.34
N ILE A 717 -1.07 31.94 17.40
CA ILE A 717 -2.33 31.22 17.30
C ILE A 717 -3.42 32.14 16.77
N ARG A 718 -4.29 31.59 15.92
CA ARG A 718 -5.49 32.28 15.41
C ARG A 718 -6.69 31.39 15.63
N ILE A 719 -7.75 31.97 16.16
CA ILE A 719 -9.03 31.30 16.45
C ILE A 719 -10.05 31.85 15.47
N TYR A 720 -10.70 30.98 14.73
CA TYR A 720 -11.69 31.31 13.72
C TYR A 720 -13.05 30.75 14.10
N GLN A 721 -14.07 31.59 14.07
CA GLN A 721 -15.47 31.19 14.25
C GLN A 721 -16.08 30.88 12.89
N TYR A 722 -16.87 29.81 12.82
CA TYR A 722 -17.64 29.49 11.63
C TYR A 722 -18.94 30.29 11.58
N ASN A 723 -19.18 30.99 10.47
CA ASN A 723 -20.37 31.79 10.23
C ASN A 723 -20.92 31.51 8.83
N ASN A 724 -21.90 30.60 8.71
CA ASN A 724 -22.66 30.33 7.47
C ASN A 724 -21.76 30.14 6.22
N GLY A 725 -20.81 29.21 6.28
CA GLY A 725 -19.93 28.85 5.16
C GLY A 725 -18.65 29.68 5.06
N GLN A 726 -18.35 30.53 6.04
CA GLN A 726 -17.11 31.30 6.13
C GLN A 726 -16.49 31.18 7.52
N PHE A 727 -15.17 31.40 7.62
CA PHE A 727 -14.44 31.46 8.88
C PHE A 727 -13.96 32.89 9.13
N ASP A 728 -14.47 33.50 10.19
CA ASP A 728 -14.08 34.83 10.62
C ASP A 728 -13.06 34.73 11.76
N LEU A 729 -12.00 35.54 11.69
CA LEU A 729 -11.02 35.59 12.78
C LEU A 729 -11.66 36.19 14.03
N LEU A 730 -11.85 35.36 15.05
CA LEU A 730 -12.43 35.74 16.34
C LEU A 730 -11.38 36.46 17.21
N ASP A 731 -10.22 35.82 17.37
CA ASP A 731 -9.08 36.39 18.09
C ASP A 731 -7.75 35.73 17.70
N TRP A 732 -6.65 36.30 18.18
CA TRP A 732 -5.31 35.77 17.96
C TRP A 732 -4.37 36.15 19.10
N ALA A 733 -3.33 35.35 19.31
CA ALA A 733 -2.30 35.66 20.31
C ALA A 733 -0.94 35.10 19.92
N ILE A 734 0.12 35.77 20.36
CA ILE A 734 1.48 35.21 20.32
C ILE A 734 1.74 34.53 21.66
N VAL A 735 1.81 33.20 21.65
CA VAL A 735 1.82 32.38 22.87
C VAL A 735 3.20 31.88 23.28
N TYR A 736 4.25 32.29 22.60
CA TYR A 736 5.63 32.15 23.09
C TYR A 736 6.44 33.36 22.67
N ASN A 737 7.71 33.41 23.05
CA ASN A 737 8.61 34.46 22.60
C ASN A 737 8.55 34.62 21.07
N GLU A 738 8.47 35.85 20.56
CA GLU A 738 8.36 36.10 19.11
C GLU A 738 9.53 35.55 18.28
N ARG A 739 10.69 35.32 18.91
CA ARG A 739 11.87 34.70 18.29
C ARG A 739 11.85 33.17 18.34
N PHE A 740 10.84 32.58 18.97
CA PHE A 740 10.63 31.14 18.95
C PHE A 740 9.95 30.75 17.64
N HIS A 741 10.63 29.89 16.88
CA HIS A 741 10.21 29.46 15.54
C HIS A 741 10.10 27.93 15.40
N GLY A 742 9.98 27.24 16.53
CA GLY A 742 9.91 25.77 16.59
C GLY A 742 8.50 25.19 16.39
N GLY A 743 7.50 26.05 16.17
CA GLY A 743 6.09 25.70 16.04
C GLY A 743 5.44 25.25 17.36
N ALA A 744 4.13 25.02 17.34
CA ALA A 744 3.38 24.54 18.51
C ALA A 744 2.43 23.38 18.17
N ASN A 745 2.27 22.49 19.16
CA ASN A 745 1.21 21.48 19.19
C ASN A 745 -0.02 22.07 19.88
N LEU A 746 -1.21 21.62 19.49
CA LEU A 746 -2.50 22.11 19.94
C LEU A 746 -3.33 20.92 20.44
N ALA A 747 -4.15 21.13 21.48
CA ALA A 747 -5.24 20.25 21.91
C ALA A 747 -6.36 21.10 22.50
N THR A 748 -7.58 20.56 22.54
CA THR A 748 -8.77 21.23 23.07
C THR A 748 -9.66 20.25 23.81
N GLY A 749 -10.20 20.64 24.96
CA GLY A 749 -11.11 19.84 25.78
C GLY A 749 -11.75 20.71 26.86
N ASP A 750 -12.88 20.29 27.43
CA ASP A 750 -13.54 21.01 28.53
C ASP A 750 -12.81 20.68 29.84
N LEU A 751 -11.71 21.38 30.10
CA LEU A 751 -10.80 21.00 31.19
C LEU A 751 -11.30 21.44 32.55
N ASN A 752 -12.35 22.25 32.62
CA ASN A 752 -12.82 22.89 33.84
C ASN A 752 -14.32 22.63 34.15
N GLY A 753 -15.01 21.88 33.29
CA GLY A 753 -16.41 21.49 33.45
C GLY A 753 -17.43 22.59 33.20
N ASP A 754 -17.06 23.69 32.55
CA ASP A 754 -17.95 24.82 32.30
C ASP A 754 -18.76 24.70 31.00
N GLY A 755 -18.57 23.60 30.25
CA GLY A 755 -19.20 23.33 28.97
C GLY A 755 -18.52 24.03 27.79
N ARG A 756 -17.36 24.66 27.99
CA ARG A 756 -16.54 25.28 26.94
C ARG A 756 -15.17 24.62 26.91
N ALA A 757 -14.67 24.35 25.72
CA ALA A 757 -13.32 23.84 25.57
C ALA A 757 -12.26 24.91 25.88
N GLU A 758 -11.24 24.51 26.63
CA GLU A 758 -9.96 25.20 26.71
C GLU A 758 -9.06 24.87 25.52
N LEU A 759 -8.18 25.81 25.15
CA LEU A 759 -7.09 25.61 24.20
C LEU A 759 -5.77 25.37 24.93
N VAL A 760 -5.17 24.20 24.72
CA VAL A 760 -3.85 23.86 25.24
C VAL A 760 -2.80 23.99 24.14
N VAL A 761 -1.71 24.68 24.45
CA VAL A 761 -0.59 24.90 23.52
C VAL A 761 0.72 24.50 24.17
N ALA A 762 1.56 23.79 23.40
CA ALA A 762 2.91 23.45 23.82
C ALA A 762 3.92 23.55 22.67
N PRO A 763 5.22 23.85 22.93
CA PRO A 763 6.21 23.89 21.87
C PRO A 763 6.35 22.54 21.17
N ARG A 764 6.32 22.54 19.84
CA ARG A 764 6.46 21.32 19.03
C ARG A 764 7.91 20.83 18.99
N SER A 765 8.87 21.75 18.90
CA SER A 765 10.31 21.43 18.86
C SER A 765 11.14 22.62 19.31
N GLN A 766 12.37 22.39 19.80
CA GLN A 766 13.38 23.42 20.12
C GLN A 766 12.98 24.44 21.22
N GLY A 767 11.75 24.39 21.73
CA GLY A 767 11.26 25.16 22.88
C GLY A 767 11.27 24.32 24.16
N GLY A 768 11.13 24.95 25.32
CA GLY A 768 10.98 24.22 26.58
C GLY A 768 9.66 23.45 26.67
N PRO A 769 9.45 22.62 27.70
CA PRO A 769 8.19 21.89 27.91
C PRO A 769 7.11 22.75 28.56
N ASN A 770 7.07 24.05 28.24
CA ASN A 770 6.14 25.01 28.81
C ASN A 770 4.77 24.88 28.14
N VAL A 771 3.87 24.16 28.79
CA VAL A 771 2.47 23.99 28.40
C VAL A 771 1.68 25.19 28.89
N ARG A 772 0.86 25.76 28.02
CA ARG A 772 0.01 26.91 28.32
C ARG A 772 -1.44 26.57 28.00
N VAL A 773 -2.33 26.94 28.90
CA VAL A 773 -3.77 26.72 28.76
C VAL A 773 -4.46 28.07 28.59
N PHE A 774 -5.39 28.16 27.66
CA PHE A 774 -6.15 29.36 27.34
C PHE A 774 -7.64 29.06 27.29
N SER A 775 -8.46 30.04 27.61
CA SER A 775 -9.90 30.00 27.31
C SER A 775 -10.35 31.33 26.71
N LEU A 776 -11.57 31.39 26.18
CA LEU A 776 -12.18 32.66 25.76
C LEU A 776 -12.96 33.30 26.92
N ASN A 777 -12.80 34.60 27.10
CA ASN A 777 -13.64 35.36 28.03
C ASN A 777 -15.02 35.68 27.42
N ALA A 778 -15.87 36.36 28.18
CA ALA A 778 -17.21 36.75 27.73
C ALA A 778 -17.26 37.66 26.49
N ASP A 779 -16.16 38.33 26.14
CA ASP A 779 -16.02 39.14 24.92
C ASP A 779 -15.35 38.36 23.78
N ASN A 780 -15.27 37.03 23.90
CA ASN A 780 -14.57 36.11 23.01
C ASN A 780 -13.09 36.47 22.78
N LYS A 781 -12.44 36.97 23.83
CA LYS A 781 -11.00 37.27 23.83
C LYS A 781 -10.22 36.19 24.55
N ILE A 782 -9.11 35.79 23.92
CA ILE A 782 -8.27 34.73 24.46
C ILE A 782 -7.58 35.20 25.74
N GLN A 783 -7.65 34.36 26.77
CA GLN A 783 -7.04 34.59 28.07
C GLN A 783 -6.26 33.36 28.50
N GLU A 784 -5.03 33.59 28.95
CA GLU A 784 -4.22 32.54 29.57
C GLU A 784 -4.79 32.19 30.95
N LYS A 785 -4.97 30.89 31.18
CA LYS A 785 -5.41 30.32 32.46
C LYS A 785 -4.25 29.75 33.24
N ASP A 786 -3.34 29.04 32.55
CA ASP A 786 -2.19 28.42 33.20
C ASP A 786 -0.96 28.36 32.28
N ASN A 787 0.21 28.23 32.89
CA ASN A 787 1.52 28.10 32.26
C ASN A 787 2.50 27.40 33.18
N PHE A 788 2.81 26.15 32.85
CA PHE A 788 3.67 25.30 33.68
C PHE A 788 4.61 24.46 32.82
N LEU A 789 5.65 23.90 33.46
CA LEU A 789 6.60 23.01 32.81
C LEU A 789 6.13 21.56 32.96
N ALA A 790 5.75 20.92 31.85
CA ALA A 790 5.34 19.51 31.87
C ALA A 790 6.51 18.57 32.11
N TYR A 791 7.75 18.97 31.79
CA TYR A 791 8.96 18.16 31.96
C TYR A 791 10.13 19.01 32.45
N ASP A 792 11.31 18.41 32.56
CA ASP A 792 12.53 19.12 32.96
C ASP A 792 12.75 20.39 32.12
N SER A 793 13.05 21.49 32.79
CA SER A 793 13.25 22.80 32.17
C SER A 793 14.31 22.85 31.06
N THR A 794 15.18 21.83 30.95
CA THR A 794 16.20 21.68 29.92
C THR A 794 15.75 20.84 28.72
N TYR A 795 14.61 20.15 28.80
CA TYR A 795 14.07 19.35 27.70
C TYR A 795 13.61 20.23 26.53
N ARG A 796 13.99 19.86 25.30
CA ARG A 796 13.72 20.64 24.07
C ARG A 796 13.08 19.83 22.93
N GLY A 797 12.64 18.62 23.24
CA GLY A 797 12.08 17.68 22.26
C GLY A 797 10.61 17.93 21.89
N GLY A 798 9.97 18.90 22.54
CA GLY A 798 8.56 19.23 22.36
C GLY A 798 7.59 18.33 23.14
N VAL A 799 6.35 18.78 23.29
CA VAL A 799 5.32 18.10 24.10
C VAL A 799 4.13 17.73 23.22
N ALA A 800 3.81 16.45 23.15
CA ALA A 800 2.56 15.94 22.57
C ALA A 800 1.43 16.13 23.60
N LEU A 801 0.23 16.43 23.12
CA LEU A 801 -0.92 16.81 23.92
C LEU A 801 -2.13 15.97 23.51
N ALA A 802 -2.92 15.55 24.48
CA ALA A 802 -4.26 14.98 24.32
C ALA A 802 -5.13 15.41 25.50
N THR A 803 -6.46 15.35 25.33
CA THR A 803 -7.43 15.68 26.37
C THR A 803 -8.55 14.64 26.40
N GLY A 804 -9.16 14.43 27.56
CA GLY A 804 -10.31 13.54 27.73
C GLY A 804 -10.57 13.24 29.21
N ASP A 805 -11.82 12.99 29.59
CA ASP A 805 -12.26 12.60 30.94
C ASP A 805 -11.75 11.18 31.29
N VAL A 806 -10.51 11.09 31.79
CA VAL A 806 -9.87 9.79 32.09
C VAL A 806 -10.12 9.33 33.52
N ASP A 807 -10.60 10.19 34.42
CA ASP A 807 -10.90 9.83 35.80
C ASP A 807 -12.40 9.69 36.10
N TYR A 808 -13.26 10.05 35.15
CA TYR A 808 -14.72 9.98 35.16
C TYR A 808 -15.38 10.96 36.13
N ASP A 809 -14.80 12.15 36.31
CA ASP A 809 -15.39 13.23 37.10
C ASP A 809 -16.22 14.22 36.28
N GLY A 810 -16.22 14.08 34.95
CA GLY A 810 -16.99 14.87 34.00
C GLY A 810 -16.22 16.04 33.38
N ASP A 811 -15.01 16.34 33.88
CA ASP A 811 -14.09 17.31 33.30
C ASP A 811 -13.04 16.56 32.45
N ASP A 812 -12.56 17.15 31.35
CA ASP A 812 -11.46 16.56 30.58
C ASP A 812 -10.12 16.76 31.31
N GLU A 813 -9.31 15.71 31.42
CA GLU A 813 -7.91 15.86 31.85
C GLU A 813 -7.01 16.29 30.69
N LEU A 814 -5.93 16.99 31.03
CA LEU A 814 -4.82 17.24 30.11
C LEU A 814 -3.74 16.15 30.23
N ILE A 815 -3.48 15.46 29.12
CA ILE A 815 -2.46 14.43 29.01
C ILE A 815 -1.28 14.95 28.19
N THR A 816 -0.06 14.72 28.69
CA THR A 816 1.17 15.16 28.04
C THR A 816 2.16 14.02 27.86
N ALA A 817 2.90 14.04 26.74
CA ALA A 817 4.02 13.14 26.49
C ALA A 817 5.22 13.86 25.84
N PRO A 818 6.47 13.39 26.03
CA PRO A 818 7.60 13.88 25.26
C PRO A 818 7.43 13.54 23.77
N ALA A 819 7.38 14.55 22.90
CA ALA A 819 7.15 14.36 21.45
C ALA A 819 8.39 13.88 20.68
N SER A 820 9.61 14.11 21.16
CA SER A 820 10.84 13.58 20.54
C SER A 820 12.02 13.65 21.51
N ALA A 821 13.06 12.83 21.33
CA ALA A 821 14.30 12.91 22.12
C ALA A 821 14.10 12.85 23.67
N GLY A 822 12.95 12.33 24.12
CA GLY A 822 12.54 12.25 25.52
C GLY A 822 12.16 10.83 25.92
N GLY A 823 11.95 10.60 27.22
CA GLY A 823 11.52 9.31 27.75
C GLY A 823 10.10 8.93 27.31
N SER A 824 9.63 7.75 27.72
CA SER A 824 8.25 7.29 27.50
C SER A 824 7.32 7.66 28.67
N ASN A 825 7.60 8.77 29.36
CA ASN A 825 6.91 9.21 30.56
C ASN A 825 5.70 10.10 30.23
N ILE A 826 4.49 9.56 30.38
CA ILE A 826 3.22 10.29 30.23
C ILE A 826 2.85 10.95 31.56
N ARG A 827 2.24 12.15 31.52
CA ARG A 827 1.69 12.84 32.70
C ARG A 827 0.25 13.26 32.45
N VAL A 828 -0.56 13.23 33.52
CA VAL A 828 -1.97 13.61 33.50
C VAL A 828 -2.20 14.74 34.50
N TYR A 829 -2.90 15.79 34.06
CA TYR A 829 -3.21 16.99 34.82
C TYR A 829 -4.72 17.16 34.87
N GLN A 830 -5.24 17.47 36.06
CA GLN A 830 -6.64 17.83 36.29
C GLN A 830 -6.73 19.30 36.67
N HIS A 831 -7.84 19.95 36.37
CA HIS A 831 -8.13 21.28 36.88
C HIS A 831 -8.87 21.18 38.22
N ARG A 832 -8.32 21.75 39.30
CA ARG A 832 -9.03 21.86 40.59
C ARG A 832 -8.76 23.20 41.23
N ASP A 833 -9.81 23.79 41.82
CA ASP A 833 -9.73 25.07 42.57
C ASP A 833 -9.11 26.25 41.78
N GLY A 834 -9.16 26.22 40.44
CA GLY A 834 -8.65 27.28 39.56
C GLY A 834 -7.18 27.12 39.12
N ASP A 835 -6.52 26.02 39.48
CA ASP A 835 -5.14 25.68 39.07
C ASP A 835 -5.09 24.28 38.43
N TYR A 836 -4.16 24.05 37.50
CA TYR A 836 -3.92 22.71 36.96
C TYR A 836 -2.93 21.96 37.85
N SER A 837 -3.41 20.89 38.48
CA SER A 837 -2.61 20.04 39.38
C SER A 837 -2.31 18.69 38.74
N GLN A 838 -1.16 18.11 39.06
CA GLN A 838 -0.81 16.77 38.58
C GLN A 838 -1.73 15.74 39.23
N LEU A 839 -2.57 15.09 38.43
CA LEU A 839 -3.38 13.94 38.83
C LEU A 839 -2.50 12.68 38.92
N LEU A 840 -1.56 12.52 37.97
CA LEU A 840 -0.55 11.46 37.95
C LEU A 840 0.84 12.04 37.63
N ASP A 841 1.84 11.76 38.48
CA ASP A 841 3.20 12.32 38.32
C ASP A 841 3.91 11.80 37.05
N TRP A 842 3.95 10.49 36.79
CA TRP A 842 4.29 9.89 35.49
C TRP A 842 4.15 8.36 35.44
N PHE A 843 3.90 7.79 34.26
CA PHE A 843 4.06 6.35 33.97
C PHE A 843 4.75 6.08 32.63
N MET A 844 5.37 4.89 32.48
CA MET A 844 6.23 4.55 31.33
C MET A 844 5.57 3.60 30.32
N VAL A 845 5.51 4.02 29.05
CA VAL A 845 5.00 3.22 27.91
C VAL A 845 5.99 2.14 27.44
N GLY A 846 7.20 2.05 28.02
CA GLY A 846 8.25 1.09 27.62
C GLY A 846 8.46 -0.11 28.56
N GLY A 847 7.82 -0.14 29.73
CA GLY A 847 8.45 -0.80 30.88
C GLY A 847 9.67 0.01 31.34
N ASP A 848 10.39 -0.43 32.38
CA ASP A 848 11.48 0.34 33.02
C ASP A 848 12.73 0.59 32.15
N ASP A 849 12.62 0.52 30.81
CA ASP A 849 13.68 0.88 29.88
C ASP A 849 13.94 2.39 29.89
N SER A 850 14.72 2.79 30.87
CA SER A 850 15.23 4.14 31.06
C SER A 850 16.10 4.66 29.90
N THR A 851 16.41 3.86 28.87
CA THR A 851 17.21 4.23 27.70
C THR A 851 16.38 4.66 26.49
N PHE A 852 15.05 4.46 26.51
CA PHE A 852 14.14 4.87 25.44
C PHE A 852 14.13 6.40 25.25
N ARG A 853 14.40 6.88 24.03
CA ARG A 853 14.50 8.33 23.73
C ARG A 853 13.78 8.78 22.45
N SER A 854 12.80 8.05 21.93
CA SER A 854 12.17 8.41 20.64
C SER A 854 10.96 9.33 20.73
N GLY A 855 10.36 9.49 21.92
CA GLY A 855 9.11 10.22 22.11
C GLY A 855 7.87 9.36 21.80
N LEU A 856 6.69 9.90 22.12
CA LEU A 856 5.41 9.20 22.01
C LEU A 856 4.39 9.98 21.17
N ASN A 857 3.53 9.25 20.46
CA ASN A 857 2.21 9.72 20.06
C ASN A 857 1.20 9.31 21.14
N ILE A 858 0.26 10.21 21.48
CA ILE A 858 -0.77 10.02 22.51
C ILE A 858 -2.13 10.52 22.01
N GLN A 859 -3.19 9.82 22.40
CA GLN A 859 -4.59 10.18 22.19
C GLN A 859 -5.42 9.73 23.41
N ALA A 860 -6.59 10.31 23.62
CA ALA A 860 -7.51 9.86 24.66
C ALA A 860 -8.96 9.89 24.19
N SER A 861 -9.70 8.82 24.48
CA SER A 861 -11.13 8.71 24.22
C SER A 861 -11.73 7.50 24.93
N ASP A 862 -13.02 7.53 25.21
CA ASP A 862 -13.77 6.39 25.74
C ASP A 862 -13.91 5.33 24.64
N LEU A 863 -13.09 4.28 24.68
CA LEU A 863 -13.08 3.24 23.65
C LEU A 863 -13.97 2.07 24.00
N ASN A 864 -14.26 1.89 25.29
CA ASN A 864 -15.02 0.76 25.82
C ASN A 864 -16.48 1.12 26.20
N LEU A 865 -16.87 2.39 26.03
CA LEU A 865 -18.17 2.97 26.35
C LEU A 865 -18.56 2.86 27.83
N ASP A 866 -17.58 2.85 28.73
CA ASP A 866 -17.83 2.87 30.17
C ASP A 866 -18.00 4.31 30.72
N GLY A 867 -17.87 5.30 29.84
CA GLY A 867 -17.95 6.72 30.11
C GLY A 867 -16.60 7.35 30.44
N ARG A 868 -15.54 6.56 30.65
CA ARG A 868 -14.19 7.04 30.93
C ARG A 868 -13.31 6.94 29.69
N ALA A 869 -12.52 7.97 29.44
CA ALA A 869 -11.52 7.94 28.40
C ALA A 869 -10.33 7.02 28.71
N GLU A 870 -10.00 6.15 27.76
CA GLU A 870 -8.73 5.44 27.72
C GLU A 870 -7.62 6.31 27.10
N ILE A 871 -6.41 6.19 27.66
CA ILE A 871 -5.20 6.79 27.11
C ILE A 871 -4.53 5.78 26.16
N VAL A 872 -4.42 6.12 24.89
CA VAL A 872 -3.70 5.33 23.88
C VAL A 872 -2.36 5.96 23.58
N ALA A 873 -1.29 5.17 23.66
CA ALA A 873 0.06 5.64 23.41
C ALA A 873 0.87 4.69 22.51
N SER A 874 1.74 5.26 21.68
CA SER A 874 2.74 4.51 20.93
C SER A 874 4.09 5.22 20.81
N PRO A 875 5.19 4.45 20.71
CA PRO A 875 6.51 4.99 20.49
C PRO A 875 6.71 5.42 19.03
N LEU A 876 7.35 6.58 18.83
CA LEU A 876 7.67 7.08 17.47
C LEU A 876 8.81 6.31 16.79
N GLN A 877 9.61 5.54 17.54
CA GLN A 877 10.68 4.68 17.03
C GLN A 877 10.92 3.52 18.01
N GLY A 878 11.16 2.31 17.50
CA GLY A 878 11.32 1.09 18.31
C GLY A 878 10.29 0.00 18.03
N GLY A 879 9.48 0.18 16.97
CA GLY A 879 8.45 -0.75 16.50
C GLY A 879 7.05 -0.27 16.90
N PRO A 880 6.01 -0.75 16.20
CA PRO A 880 4.66 -0.18 16.23
C PRO A 880 3.82 -0.69 17.40
N ARG A 881 4.35 -0.57 18.61
CA ARG A 881 3.68 -1.07 19.80
C ARG A 881 2.64 -0.08 20.29
N VAL A 882 1.37 -0.47 20.27
CA VAL A 882 0.26 0.30 20.84
C VAL A 882 0.03 -0.16 22.28
N ARG A 883 -0.28 0.79 23.16
CA ARG A 883 -0.69 0.49 24.54
C ARG A 883 -1.90 1.33 24.92
N VAL A 884 -2.86 0.67 25.57
CA VAL A 884 -4.13 1.25 26.03
C VAL A 884 -4.15 1.21 27.55
N TYR A 885 -4.41 2.36 28.16
CA TYR A 885 -4.40 2.55 29.59
C TYR A 885 -5.73 3.11 30.07
N ALA A 886 -6.18 2.67 31.24
CA ALA A 886 -7.27 3.32 31.96
C ALA A 886 -6.76 3.78 33.32
N LEU A 887 -7.21 4.96 33.74
CA LEU A 887 -6.95 5.47 35.08
C LEU A 887 -8.07 5.01 36.01
N THR A 888 -7.76 4.29 37.09
CA THR A 888 -8.74 3.85 38.09
C THR A 888 -8.44 4.51 39.43
N GLY A 889 -9.16 5.60 39.75
CA GLY A 889 -8.85 6.44 40.89
C GLY A 889 -7.52 7.17 40.70
N SER A 890 -6.52 6.90 41.55
CA SER A 890 -5.16 7.47 41.41
C SER A 890 -4.13 6.51 40.82
N GLU A 891 -4.55 5.34 40.32
CA GLU A 891 -3.66 4.32 39.76
C GLU A 891 -3.92 4.14 38.27
N ILE A 892 -2.84 4.10 37.47
CA ILE A 892 -2.93 3.82 36.03
C ILE A 892 -2.74 2.32 35.77
N ALA A 893 -3.69 1.71 35.07
CA ALA A 893 -3.64 0.32 34.65
C ALA A 893 -3.34 0.23 33.16
N LEU A 894 -2.39 -0.63 32.77
CA LEU A 894 -2.27 -1.07 31.39
C LEU A 894 -3.38 -2.08 31.14
N LEU A 895 -4.37 -1.73 30.32
CA LEU A 895 -5.42 -2.65 29.92
C LEU A 895 -4.88 -3.63 28.88
N HIS A 896 -4.31 -3.09 27.80
CA HIS A 896 -3.87 -3.87 26.65
C HIS A 896 -2.61 -3.31 26.00
N GLY A 897 -1.86 -4.20 25.32
CA GLY A 897 -0.72 -3.80 24.52
C GLY A 897 -0.47 -4.79 23.40
N PHE A 898 -0.36 -4.28 22.18
CA PHE A 898 -0.26 -5.09 20.97
C PHE A 898 0.71 -4.46 19.95
N TRP A 899 1.12 -5.24 18.97
CA TRP A 899 1.93 -4.78 17.85
C TRP A 899 1.01 -4.47 16.67
N ALA A 900 0.97 -3.20 16.25
CA ALA A 900 0.17 -2.80 15.10
C ALA A 900 0.78 -3.27 13.78
N TYR A 901 2.09 -3.46 13.67
CA TYR A 901 2.74 -4.10 12.51
C TYR A 901 3.84 -5.07 12.99
N ASP A 902 4.33 -5.93 12.10
CA ASP A 902 5.34 -6.93 12.42
C ASP A 902 6.59 -6.32 13.07
N GLU A 903 7.27 -7.10 13.93
CA GLU A 903 8.44 -6.64 14.69
C GLU A 903 9.58 -6.21 13.73
N GLY A 904 9.70 -4.90 13.49
CA GLY A 904 10.65 -4.31 12.54
C GLY A 904 10.60 -2.78 12.49
N SER A 905 11.52 -2.19 11.73
CA SER A 905 11.92 -0.76 11.68
C SER A 905 10.84 0.28 11.30
N VAL A 906 9.55 -0.05 11.36
CA VAL A 906 8.45 0.83 10.93
C VAL A 906 8.05 1.75 12.08
N ARG A 907 7.94 3.06 11.81
CA ARG A 907 7.35 4.04 12.75
C ARG A 907 5.84 4.02 12.57
N SER A 908 5.05 4.12 13.64
CA SER A 908 3.58 4.23 13.57
C SER A 908 3.08 5.60 14.02
N ASP A 909 2.11 6.15 13.29
CA ASP A 909 1.20 7.19 13.74
C ASP A 909 -0.07 6.51 14.24
N ILE A 910 -0.76 7.12 15.21
CA ILE A 910 -1.99 6.61 15.81
C ILE A 910 -3.03 7.71 15.81
N SER A 911 -4.26 7.34 15.51
CA SER A 911 -5.46 8.15 15.71
C SER A 911 -6.60 7.25 16.16
N ILE A 912 -7.55 7.78 16.92
CA ILE A 912 -8.63 6.98 17.52
C ILE A 912 -9.97 7.61 17.19
N ASN A 913 -11.01 6.79 17.16
CA ASN A 913 -12.38 7.27 17.10
C ASN A 913 -12.91 7.50 18.52
N LEU A 914 -13.82 8.46 18.67
CA LEU A 914 -14.61 8.58 19.88
C LEU A 914 -15.55 7.38 19.92
N GLY A 915 -15.41 6.49 20.91
CA GLY A 915 -16.51 5.57 21.20
C GLY A 915 -17.76 6.41 21.34
N GLN A 916 -18.77 6.10 20.52
CA GLN A 916 -19.88 7.00 20.29
C GLN A 916 -20.50 7.47 21.62
N ARG A 917 -20.70 8.79 21.73
CA ARG A 917 -21.41 9.44 22.85
C ARG A 917 -22.86 8.98 22.96
#